data_AF-A0A0D2K5L3-F1
#
_entry.id   AF-A0A0D2K5L3-F1
#
_cell.length_a   1.000
_cell.length_b   1.000
_cell.length_c   1.000
_cell.angle_alpha   90.00
_cell.angle_beta   90.00
_cell.angle_gamma   90.00
#
_symmetry.space_group_name_H-M   'P 1'
#
loop_
_entity.id
_entity.type
_entity.pdbx_description
1 polymer ?
#
loop_
_entity_poly.entity_id
_entity_poly.type
_entity_poly.pdbx_seq_one_letter_code
_entity_poly.pdbx_strand_id
1 'polypeptide(L)'
;MAPADIGQSSIHFKWSKKIPPVLTVRSGAELTFSMLDGLNNQITPANACSIGAKVDFSQADPAFGPVAVEGAEPGDTLRIDILELTPATYGWTCILPGFGLLQDEFPDPHVEIWDLSEIATKRHVVFRPGIQVPVNPFLGVMGVAPPDDQDYSTIPPHHFGGNIDCKHVTVGASLFLPVQAPGALFSCGDGHVAQGDGEVCGTAIETPMTARLRLTVEKGKPWVKSPNYVTRPQLADTEARGQEYAVVGIDADLHEATRKAVRGAIEWLVAEKSLTRVEAYMLCSIVGDLKILEAVDMPHYAVAMAGSTQLRAIQERLEHLTNAIEINTRTRIANVIERPSTGHPERDVTEPPSPAATSLTHLISQSTSEHIPGDVAIEAIECYFRHFDNQPYPLLSNLDEQILPTPDDLPPAVLYAMVALTLPACQRTLSTDAALRKEIYDFCSQSAWTFLCQQYSLFDFDVAYFQALCLLAQADFAAGKTDRARSQVSLGLTLAQTQGMLGTPVASKPSSTITPAESAIAWTLFMMDRIFATGSLSNPCPLSAFRLPVYQYGPCRPGFTNNTSIPFMLGDSMTKRSFAASESITAVTIELLDIWQDVITHIFRSLLTEVTPFWQNESSRAKIQTRLLEFELRKLSLSLTAEYRSPTRVLTEPKLQKYYAARLFMHILHTGTLCCMNHPFIIYTSTQHLQGHVPWSFLQNSYKISTINSNWIVRLIADMEKSNLTLHDPFVGYLVAIAATIQLDKSIHTSSEVAKPAKQRFEKCRDFVRKMAEWWPSMENTANMLDQLHARLETRNTMTYVEDEYDGMAPPRRVREVALPEEDMRLMWSLFDYSALSGSQEPHPFRSADVGSNEFYNSTVISEARHDDQVPSATWDDILDFDLHQEGMDDWLLFGRQWTTYYPLHTDMLQ
;
A
#
# COMPACT_ATOMS: atom_id res chain seq x y z
N MET A 1 -50.17 29.47 -4.73
CA MET A 1 -50.02 29.89 -3.32
C MET A 1 -48.58 30.37 -3.15
N ALA A 2 -48.30 31.26 -2.20
CA ALA A 2 -46.91 31.41 -1.75
C ALA A 2 -46.45 30.08 -1.11
N PRO A 3 -45.15 29.72 -1.15
CA PRO A 3 -44.64 28.65 -0.31
C PRO A 3 -44.91 29.00 1.16
N ALA A 4 -45.15 27.98 1.98
CA ALA A 4 -45.21 28.19 3.42
C ALA A 4 -43.76 28.40 3.91
N ASP A 5 -43.51 29.57 4.48
CA ASP A 5 -42.23 29.98 5.04
C ASP A 5 -42.15 29.60 6.52
N ILE A 6 -41.24 28.70 6.85
CA ILE A 6 -41.08 28.10 8.18
C ILE A 6 -39.87 28.78 8.84
N GLY A 7 -40.14 29.82 9.62
CA GLY A 7 -39.12 30.63 10.29
C GLY A 7 -39.12 30.50 11.82
N GLN A 8 -38.48 31.48 12.47
CA GLN A 8 -38.20 31.58 13.91
C GLN A 8 -39.36 31.23 14.87
N SER A 9 -40.62 31.42 14.48
CA SER A 9 -41.78 31.02 15.29
C SER A 9 -41.98 29.49 15.40
N SER A 10 -41.17 28.70 14.68
CA SER A 10 -41.21 27.24 14.60
C SER A 10 -39.96 26.57 15.17
N ILE A 11 -39.21 27.28 16.00
CA ILE A 11 -37.93 26.82 16.57
C ILE A 11 -38.14 25.82 17.73
N HIS A 12 -37.33 24.75 17.78
CA HIS A 12 -37.23 23.84 18.91
C HIS A 12 -35.82 23.24 19.05
N PHE A 13 -35.45 22.91 20.29
CA PHE A 13 -34.12 22.40 20.67
C PHE A 13 -34.17 20.94 21.16
N LYS A 14 -35.15 20.17 20.66
CA LYS A 14 -35.35 18.77 21.05
C LYS A 14 -36.17 17.96 20.05
N TRP A 15 -35.78 16.72 19.79
CA TRP A 15 -36.57 15.77 19.00
C TRP A 15 -37.63 15.12 19.89
N SER A 16 -38.92 15.33 19.57
CA SER A 16 -40.04 14.76 20.33
C SER A 16 -41.32 14.76 19.49
N LYS A 17 -41.97 13.61 19.34
CA LYS A 17 -43.24 13.46 18.61
C LYS A 17 -44.44 14.18 19.25
N LYS A 18 -44.24 14.79 20.42
CA LYS A 18 -45.25 15.58 21.16
C LYS A 18 -45.32 17.03 20.69
N ILE A 19 -44.32 17.51 19.94
CA ILE A 19 -44.34 18.86 19.39
C ILE A 19 -45.38 18.89 18.27
N PRO A 20 -46.41 19.75 18.34
CA PRO A 20 -47.45 19.80 17.32
C PRO A 20 -46.86 20.31 16.00
N PRO A 21 -47.27 19.76 14.84
CA PRO A 21 -46.76 20.22 13.56
C PRO A 21 -47.20 21.66 13.29
N VAL A 22 -46.25 22.51 12.90
CA VAL A 22 -46.51 23.91 12.51
C VAL A 22 -47.22 24.00 11.16
N LEU A 23 -47.10 22.94 10.35
CA LEU A 23 -47.75 22.79 9.06
C LEU A 23 -47.98 21.31 8.74
N THR A 24 -49.09 21.01 8.06
CA THR A 24 -49.34 19.70 7.44
C THR A 24 -49.36 19.85 5.92
N VAL A 25 -48.62 19.02 5.20
CA VAL A 25 -48.49 19.04 3.73
C VAL A 25 -48.67 17.66 3.10
N ARG A 26 -48.83 17.62 1.78
CA ARG A 26 -48.83 16.36 1.02
C ARG A 26 -47.43 15.89 0.66
N SER A 27 -47.28 14.57 0.50
CA SER A 27 -46.11 13.99 -0.16
C SER A 27 -45.87 14.65 -1.52
N GLY A 28 -44.63 15.08 -1.77
CA GLY A 28 -44.21 15.84 -2.95
C GLY A 28 -44.28 17.36 -2.81
N ALA A 29 -44.70 17.90 -1.66
CA ALA A 29 -44.75 19.36 -1.43
C ALA A 29 -43.35 19.98 -1.33
N GLU A 30 -43.21 21.20 -1.87
CA GLU A 30 -42.04 22.07 -1.69
C GLU A 30 -42.28 23.10 -0.59
N LEU A 31 -41.26 23.35 0.22
CA LEU A 31 -41.30 24.19 1.42
C LEU A 31 -40.07 25.09 1.49
N THR A 32 -40.23 26.26 2.10
CA THR A 32 -39.14 27.17 2.41
C THR A 32 -38.95 27.24 3.93
N PHE A 33 -37.73 27.06 4.39
CA PHE A 33 -37.33 27.24 5.78
C PHE A 33 -36.40 28.45 5.86
N SER A 34 -36.61 29.33 6.84
CA SER A 34 -35.85 30.57 7.01
C SER A 34 -35.20 30.57 8.41
N MET A 35 -33.97 30.07 8.46
CA MET A 35 -33.35 29.52 9.66
C MET A 35 -32.23 30.41 10.21
N LEU A 36 -31.97 30.26 11.50
CA LEU A 36 -30.83 30.84 12.21
C LEU A 36 -29.65 29.85 12.19
N ASP A 37 -28.45 30.32 12.54
CA ASP A 37 -27.26 29.45 12.64
C ASP A 37 -27.31 28.48 13.86
N GLY A 38 -26.35 27.56 13.93
CA GLY A 38 -26.22 26.54 14.99
C GLY A 38 -26.15 27.09 16.42
N LEU A 39 -25.84 28.38 16.64
CA LEU A 39 -25.90 29.02 17.96
C LEU A 39 -27.08 30.00 18.09
N ASN A 40 -28.13 29.83 17.31
CA ASN A 40 -29.35 30.65 17.34
C ASN A 40 -29.05 32.16 17.14
N ASN A 41 -28.07 32.47 16.28
CA ASN A 41 -27.57 33.81 15.98
C ASN A 41 -26.93 34.57 17.16
N GLN A 42 -26.40 33.85 18.15
CA GLN A 42 -25.64 34.46 19.25
C GLN A 42 -24.30 35.05 18.81
N ILE A 43 -23.69 34.54 17.73
CA ILE A 43 -22.46 35.08 17.14
C ILE A 43 -22.79 35.92 15.90
N THR A 44 -22.24 37.13 15.84
CA THR A 44 -22.42 38.08 14.73
C THR A 44 -21.13 38.90 14.52
N PRO A 45 -20.93 39.52 13.35
CA PRO A 45 -19.78 40.40 13.10
C PRO A 45 -19.71 41.60 14.07
N ALA A 46 -20.84 41.98 14.68
CA ALA A 46 -20.93 43.09 15.62
C ALA A 46 -20.53 42.71 17.06
N ASN A 47 -20.54 41.43 17.44
CA ASN A 47 -20.24 40.98 18.81
C ASN A 47 -19.09 39.97 18.93
N ALA A 48 -18.57 39.41 17.83
CA ALA A 48 -17.52 38.38 17.80
C ALA A 48 -16.34 38.64 18.76
N CYS A 49 -15.75 39.84 18.71
CA CYS A 49 -14.62 40.24 19.57
C CYS A 49 -14.98 40.41 21.06
N SER A 50 -16.21 40.11 21.47
CA SER A 50 -16.76 40.38 22.81
C SER A 50 -17.63 39.26 23.37
N ILE A 51 -18.05 38.28 22.55
CA ILE A 51 -18.90 37.16 22.97
C ILE A 51 -18.10 36.23 23.91
N GLY A 52 -16.94 35.73 23.47
CA GLY A 52 -16.11 34.80 24.23
C GLY A 52 -16.92 33.60 24.73
N ALA A 53 -16.60 33.10 25.94
CA ALA A 53 -17.32 32.01 26.59
C ALA A 53 -18.71 32.41 27.18
N LYS A 54 -19.44 33.34 26.56
CA LYS A 54 -20.80 33.77 26.98
C LYS A 54 -21.92 33.15 26.14
N VAL A 55 -21.60 32.22 25.26
CA VAL A 55 -22.56 31.48 24.44
C VAL A 55 -23.47 30.65 25.35
N ASP A 56 -24.78 30.81 25.19
CA ASP A 56 -25.78 29.94 25.80
C ASP A 56 -25.96 28.69 24.94
N PHE A 57 -25.23 27.64 25.32
CA PHE A 57 -25.26 26.32 24.67
C PHE A 57 -26.60 25.58 24.85
N SER A 58 -27.53 26.08 25.69
CA SER A 58 -28.90 25.54 25.76
C SER A 58 -29.78 25.99 24.58
N GLN A 59 -29.25 26.85 23.71
CA GLN A 59 -29.84 27.28 22.45
C GLN A 59 -29.00 26.85 21.22
N ALA A 60 -28.19 25.79 21.38
CA ALA A 60 -27.47 25.17 20.26
C ALA A 60 -28.40 24.32 19.38
N ASP A 61 -28.05 24.22 18.10
CA ASP A 61 -28.61 23.38 17.04
C ASP A 61 -30.14 23.51 16.90
N PRO A 62 -30.64 24.73 16.61
CA PRO A 62 -32.07 25.01 16.50
C PRO A 62 -32.70 24.29 15.31
N ALA A 63 -33.64 23.37 15.58
CA ALA A 63 -34.45 22.72 14.57
C ALA A 63 -35.74 23.53 14.29
N PHE A 64 -36.09 23.69 13.02
CA PHE A 64 -37.25 24.48 12.56
C PHE A 64 -38.35 23.56 12.00
N GLY A 65 -39.54 23.65 12.60
CA GLY A 65 -40.69 22.80 12.29
C GLY A 65 -41.46 22.41 13.55
N PRO A 66 -41.95 21.17 13.71
CA PRO A 66 -41.93 20.09 12.72
C PRO A 66 -43.05 20.21 11.67
N VAL A 67 -42.84 19.60 10.52
CA VAL A 67 -43.82 19.50 9.42
C VAL A 67 -44.38 18.08 9.35
N ALA A 68 -45.70 17.96 9.39
CA ALA A 68 -46.39 16.70 9.14
C ALA A 68 -46.61 16.47 7.63
N VAL A 69 -46.37 15.24 7.16
CA VAL A 69 -46.62 14.84 5.76
C VAL A 69 -47.76 13.83 5.70
N GLU A 70 -48.85 14.18 5.00
CA GLU A 70 -50.06 13.36 4.82
C GLU A 70 -49.70 11.96 4.29
N GLY A 71 -50.02 10.92 5.08
CA GLY A 71 -49.83 9.52 4.70
C GLY A 71 -48.44 8.94 5.00
N ALA A 72 -47.56 9.67 5.70
CA ALA A 72 -46.36 9.11 6.31
C ALA A 72 -46.73 8.35 7.60
N GLU A 73 -46.31 7.10 7.72
CA GLU A 73 -46.56 6.20 8.85
C GLU A 73 -45.28 5.48 9.27
N PRO A 74 -45.17 5.01 10.54
CA PRO A 74 -43.98 4.31 11.02
C PRO A 74 -43.60 3.10 10.15
N GLY A 75 -42.35 3.08 9.66
CA GLY A 75 -41.83 2.08 8.72
C GLY A 75 -41.76 2.53 7.25
N ASP A 76 -42.24 3.72 6.92
CA ASP A 76 -41.97 4.40 5.65
C ASP A 76 -40.55 5.01 5.61
N THR A 77 -40.19 5.58 4.45
CA THR A 77 -39.05 6.49 4.32
C THR A 77 -39.55 7.88 3.92
N LEU A 78 -39.04 8.93 4.56
CA LEU A 78 -39.18 10.29 4.08
C LEU A 78 -37.95 10.64 3.23
N ARG A 79 -38.14 10.95 1.95
CA ARG A 79 -37.12 11.53 1.09
C ARG A 79 -37.21 13.05 1.12
N ILE A 80 -36.07 13.71 1.30
CA ILE A 80 -35.91 15.16 1.31
C ILE A 80 -35.01 15.54 0.14
N ASP A 81 -35.57 16.15 -0.90
CA ASP A 81 -34.78 16.67 -2.03
C ASP A 81 -34.29 18.09 -1.70
N ILE A 82 -32.98 18.34 -1.79
CA ILE A 82 -32.38 19.66 -1.54
C ILE A 82 -32.45 20.49 -2.83
N LEU A 83 -33.39 21.44 -2.91
CA LEU A 83 -33.66 22.17 -4.16
C LEU A 83 -32.89 23.49 -4.26
N GLU A 84 -32.65 24.16 -3.14
CA GLU A 84 -32.04 25.48 -3.05
C GLU A 84 -31.54 25.72 -1.62
N LEU A 85 -30.36 26.34 -1.48
CA LEU A 85 -29.77 26.72 -0.20
C LEU A 85 -29.10 28.08 -0.35
N THR A 86 -29.51 29.04 0.46
CA THR A 86 -29.11 30.46 0.37
C THR A 86 -28.59 30.93 1.73
N PRO A 87 -27.25 30.91 1.93
CA PRO A 87 -26.57 31.51 3.07
C PRO A 87 -26.84 33.00 3.29
N ALA A 88 -26.54 33.49 4.50
CA ALA A 88 -26.38 34.91 4.76
C ALA A 88 -25.09 35.48 4.15
N THR A 89 -24.90 36.80 4.24
CA THR A 89 -23.68 37.49 3.76
C THR A 89 -22.50 37.41 4.73
N TYR A 90 -22.64 36.70 5.85
CA TYR A 90 -21.55 36.38 6.77
C TYR A 90 -21.74 34.97 7.33
N GLY A 91 -20.64 34.38 7.78
CA GLY A 91 -20.65 33.20 8.62
C GLY A 91 -19.61 33.29 9.73
N TRP A 92 -19.53 32.28 10.57
CA TRP A 92 -18.57 32.22 11.67
C TRP A 92 -18.05 30.79 11.87
N THR A 93 -16.89 30.67 12.52
CA THR A 93 -16.36 29.40 13.04
C THR A 93 -15.82 29.70 14.43
N CYS A 94 -16.07 28.84 15.42
CA CYS A 94 -15.56 29.08 16.77
C CYS A 94 -15.01 27.83 17.46
N ILE A 95 -14.06 28.08 18.37
CA ILE A 95 -13.60 27.12 19.37
C ILE A 95 -14.43 27.39 20.63
N LEU A 96 -15.20 26.39 21.05
CA LEU A 96 -16.02 26.43 22.26
C LEU A 96 -15.31 25.64 23.38
N PRO A 97 -14.99 26.25 24.54
CA PRO A 97 -14.32 25.56 25.64
C PRO A 97 -15.12 24.35 26.14
N GLY A 98 -14.51 23.15 26.08
CA GLY A 98 -15.18 21.89 26.44
C GLY A 98 -16.07 21.30 25.33
N PHE A 99 -15.78 21.61 24.06
CA PHE A 99 -16.43 21.03 22.89
C PHE A 99 -15.43 20.88 21.72
N GLY A 100 -15.71 19.98 20.77
CA GLY A 100 -14.79 19.62 19.69
C GLY A 100 -13.77 18.54 20.06
N LEU A 101 -13.09 17.98 19.03
CA LEU A 101 -12.25 16.78 19.16
C LEU A 101 -10.98 17.00 19.99
N LEU A 102 -10.41 18.21 19.92
CA LEU A 102 -9.17 18.61 20.61
C LEU A 102 -9.43 19.64 21.73
N GLN A 103 -10.60 19.59 22.37
CA GLN A 103 -11.02 20.48 23.47
C GLN A 103 -9.99 20.63 24.62
N ASP A 104 -9.21 19.58 24.89
CA ASP A 104 -8.17 19.58 25.94
C ASP A 104 -6.88 20.35 25.51
N GLU A 105 -6.64 20.49 24.20
CA GLU A 105 -5.50 21.23 23.64
C GLU A 105 -5.86 22.69 23.29
N PHE A 106 -7.15 22.96 23.03
CA PHE A 106 -7.68 24.29 22.69
C PHE A 106 -8.76 24.76 23.70
N PRO A 107 -8.39 25.02 24.97
CA PRO A 107 -9.35 25.36 26.03
C PRO A 107 -9.86 26.81 25.99
N ASP A 108 -9.21 27.70 25.23
CA ASP A 108 -9.56 29.13 25.16
C ASP A 108 -10.55 29.43 24.01
N PRO A 109 -11.60 30.26 24.24
CA PRO A 109 -12.60 30.55 23.24
C PRO A 109 -12.05 31.42 22.11
N HIS A 110 -12.29 31.04 20.86
CA HIS A 110 -11.89 31.78 19.67
C HIS A 110 -13.05 31.89 18.67
N VAL A 111 -13.15 33.00 17.91
CA VAL A 111 -14.19 33.22 16.90
C VAL A 111 -13.58 33.86 15.66
N GLU A 112 -13.72 33.20 14.51
CA GLU A 112 -13.44 33.76 13.19
C GLU A 112 -14.77 34.21 12.54
N ILE A 113 -14.76 35.33 11.81
CA ILE A 113 -15.90 35.80 11.02
C ILE A 113 -15.55 35.77 9.54
N TRP A 114 -16.36 35.07 8.76
CA TRP A 114 -16.19 34.90 7.32
C TRP A 114 -17.08 35.90 6.55
N ASP A 115 -16.50 36.61 5.60
CA ASP A 115 -17.27 37.35 4.59
C ASP A 115 -17.81 36.38 3.54
N LEU A 116 -19.13 36.30 3.45
CA LEU A 116 -19.84 35.47 2.47
C LEU A 116 -20.52 36.29 1.37
N SER A 117 -20.36 37.61 1.36
CA SER A 117 -21.09 38.51 0.44
C SER A 117 -20.91 38.19 -1.04
N GLU A 118 -19.80 37.53 -1.41
CA GLU A 118 -19.47 37.17 -2.79
C GLU A 118 -19.67 35.67 -3.15
N ILE A 119 -20.11 34.78 -2.25
CA ILE A 119 -20.19 33.33 -2.55
C ILE A 119 -21.22 32.95 -3.64
N ALA A 120 -22.12 33.87 -3.98
CA ALA A 120 -23.02 33.73 -5.12
C ALA A 120 -22.27 33.79 -6.48
N THR A 121 -21.06 34.37 -6.51
CA THR A 121 -20.22 34.48 -7.71
C THR A 121 -18.88 33.73 -7.57
N LYS A 122 -18.31 33.66 -6.35
CA LYS A 122 -17.07 32.94 -6.04
C LYS A 122 -17.37 31.56 -5.44
N ARG A 123 -16.68 30.51 -5.93
CA ARG A 123 -16.78 29.14 -5.40
C ARG A 123 -15.85 28.86 -4.21
N HIS A 124 -15.32 29.90 -3.58
CA HIS A 124 -14.51 29.83 -2.37
C HIS A 124 -14.70 31.07 -1.49
N VAL A 125 -14.32 30.97 -0.23
CA VAL A 125 -14.03 32.08 0.69
C VAL A 125 -12.54 32.11 1.02
N VAL A 126 -12.05 33.21 1.57
CA VAL A 126 -10.62 33.38 1.92
C VAL A 126 -10.48 33.41 3.44
N PHE A 127 -9.72 32.46 4.00
CA PHE A 127 -9.43 32.44 5.44
C PHE A 127 -8.31 33.42 5.78
N ARG A 128 -7.20 33.35 5.04
CA ARG A 128 -6.00 34.20 5.15
C ARG A 128 -5.42 34.37 3.75
N PRO A 129 -4.54 35.36 3.49
CA PRO A 129 -3.88 35.51 2.20
C PRO A 129 -3.20 34.20 1.76
N GLY A 130 -3.56 33.69 0.57
CA GLY A 130 -3.10 32.40 0.05
C GLY A 130 -3.92 31.17 0.44
N ILE A 131 -4.88 31.28 1.38
CA ILE A 131 -5.72 30.17 1.85
C ILE A 131 -7.17 30.39 1.39
N GLN A 132 -7.59 29.62 0.36
CA GLN A 132 -8.96 29.59 -0.14
C GLN A 132 -9.68 28.32 0.32
N VAL A 133 -10.87 28.46 0.89
CA VAL A 133 -11.74 27.35 1.33
C VAL A 133 -12.89 27.20 0.32
N PRO A 134 -13.01 26.07 -0.39
CA PRO A 134 -14.13 25.82 -1.31
C PRO A 134 -15.48 25.83 -0.58
N VAL A 135 -16.50 26.44 -1.17
CA VAL A 135 -17.84 26.52 -0.57
C VAL A 135 -18.86 25.68 -1.32
N ASN A 136 -19.66 24.93 -0.57
CA ASN A 136 -20.71 24.06 -1.10
C ASN A 136 -21.79 23.84 -0.04
N PRO A 137 -22.74 24.78 0.13
CA PRO A 137 -23.64 24.79 1.28
C PRO A 137 -24.55 23.56 1.43
N PHE A 138 -24.90 23.26 2.68
CA PHE A 138 -25.75 22.17 3.15
C PHE A 138 -26.33 22.53 4.53
N LEU A 139 -27.08 21.60 5.14
CA LEU A 139 -27.62 21.74 6.50
C LEU A 139 -27.04 20.64 7.39
N GLY A 140 -26.61 20.97 8.60
CA GLY A 140 -26.19 19.99 9.62
C GLY A 140 -27.40 19.24 10.18
N VAL A 141 -28.29 20.00 10.83
CA VAL A 141 -29.58 19.52 11.36
C VAL A 141 -30.59 19.15 10.25
N MET A 142 -30.90 17.85 10.09
CA MET A 142 -32.07 17.33 9.36
C MET A 142 -32.61 16.04 10.03
N GLY A 143 -33.87 16.04 10.48
CA GLY A 143 -34.43 14.90 11.23
C GLY A 143 -35.95 14.76 11.19
N VAL A 144 -36.44 13.60 11.64
CA VAL A 144 -37.86 13.30 11.87
C VAL A 144 -38.08 12.88 13.33
N ALA A 145 -39.33 12.89 13.81
CA ALA A 145 -39.59 12.64 15.23
C ALA A 145 -39.32 11.18 15.68
N PRO A 146 -38.90 10.98 16.95
CA PRO A 146 -38.62 9.67 17.53
C PRO A 146 -39.87 8.77 17.63
N PRO A 147 -39.70 7.44 17.83
CA PRO A 147 -40.82 6.49 17.87
C PRO A 147 -41.55 6.52 19.21
N ASP A 148 -40.82 6.75 20.30
CA ASP A 148 -41.28 6.75 21.68
C ASP A 148 -41.61 8.15 22.20
N ASP A 149 -41.89 8.25 23.49
CA ASP A 149 -42.30 9.47 24.18
C ASP A 149 -41.16 10.09 25.01
N GLN A 150 -39.90 9.80 24.69
CA GLN A 150 -38.76 10.55 25.20
C GLN A 150 -38.56 11.84 24.39
N ASP A 151 -38.00 12.85 25.03
CA ASP A 151 -37.49 14.05 24.38
C ASP A 151 -35.95 13.90 24.29
N TYR A 152 -35.39 14.05 23.09
CA TYR A 152 -33.95 13.95 22.83
C TYR A 152 -33.35 15.33 22.55
N SER A 153 -32.06 15.56 22.84
CA SER A 153 -31.37 16.80 22.44
C SER A 153 -31.26 16.90 20.91
N THR A 154 -31.15 18.12 20.37
CA THR A 154 -30.85 18.34 18.94
C THR A 154 -29.40 18.04 18.57
N ILE A 155 -28.46 18.27 19.50
CA ILE A 155 -27.00 18.20 19.29
C ILE A 155 -26.52 16.83 18.76
N PRO A 156 -26.77 15.68 19.42
CA PRO A 156 -26.24 14.40 18.93
C PRO A 156 -27.02 13.86 17.71
N PRO A 157 -26.32 13.32 16.70
CA PRO A 157 -26.95 12.53 15.64
C PRO A 157 -27.81 11.40 16.18
N HIS A 158 -28.93 11.12 15.51
CA HIS A 158 -29.78 9.98 15.84
C HIS A 158 -30.17 9.19 14.59
N HIS A 159 -30.62 7.95 14.81
CA HIS A 159 -31.07 7.07 13.74
C HIS A 159 -32.32 7.57 12.97
N PHE A 160 -32.99 8.62 13.46
CA PHE A 160 -34.06 9.35 12.77
C PHE A 160 -33.57 10.65 12.09
N GLY A 161 -32.26 10.83 11.96
CA GLY A 161 -31.62 12.12 11.66
C GLY A 161 -31.34 12.90 12.95
N GLY A 162 -31.16 14.21 12.86
CA GLY A 162 -30.61 15.04 13.93
C GLY A 162 -29.61 16.02 13.32
N ASN A 163 -28.58 16.42 14.07
CA ASN A 163 -27.29 16.71 13.45
C ASN A 163 -26.81 15.45 12.70
N ILE A 164 -26.20 15.64 11.54
CA ILE A 164 -25.65 14.58 10.68
C ILE A 164 -24.45 15.12 9.90
N ASP A 165 -24.41 16.44 9.70
CA ASP A 165 -23.17 17.19 9.42
C ASP A 165 -22.47 16.65 8.19
N CYS A 166 -23.35 16.44 7.21
CA CYS A 166 -23.07 15.69 6.01
C CYS A 166 -22.96 16.67 4.86
N LYS A 167 -21.78 17.29 4.72
CA LYS A 167 -21.38 18.18 3.61
C LYS A 167 -21.57 17.64 2.18
N HIS A 168 -22.04 16.39 2.05
CA HIS A 168 -22.43 15.77 0.79
C HIS A 168 -23.90 16.00 0.42
N VAL A 169 -24.78 16.32 1.38
CA VAL A 169 -26.23 16.54 1.22
C VAL A 169 -26.50 17.99 0.80
N THR A 170 -25.96 18.34 -0.36
CA THR A 170 -25.95 19.71 -0.91
C THR A 170 -27.01 19.89 -1.99
N VAL A 171 -27.19 21.09 -2.55
CA VAL A 171 -28.18 21.35 -3.61
C VAL A 171 -28.06 20.32 -4.76
N GLY A 172 -29.18 19.64 -5.04
CA GLY A 172 -29.28 18.54 -6.01
C GLY A 172 -29.12 17.12 -5.42
N ALA A 173 -28.83 16.99 -4.12
CA ALA A 173 -28.83 15.73 -3.39
C ALA A 173 -30.24 15.37 -2.86
N SER A 174 -30.41 14.12 -2.41
CA SER A 174 -31.57 13.67 -1.65
C SER A 174 -31.15 12.94 -0.38
N LEU A 175 -31.71 13.33 0.77
CA LEU A 175 -31.62 12.61 2.04
C LEU A 175 -32.82 11.66 2.17
N PHE A 176 -32.65 10.54 2.89
CA PHE A 176 -33.67 9.54 3.18
C PHE A 176 -33.65 9.22 4.67
N LEU A 177 -34.75 9.51 5.38
CA LEU A 177 -34.90 9.28 6.82
C LEU A 177 -35.98 8.22 7.11
N PRO A 178 -35.79 7.33 8.10
CA PRO A 178 -36.81 6.36 8.49
C PRO A 178 -37.97 7.06 9.20
N VAL A 179 -39.20 6.89 8.72
CA VAL A 179 -40.38 7.43 9.40
C VAL A 179 -40.67 6.59 10.65
N GLN A 180 -40.73 7.24 11.81
CA GLN A 180 -40.90 6.58 13.11
C GLN A 180 -42.12 7.06 13.90
N ALA A 181 -42.64 8.26 13.59
CA ALA A 181 -43.90 8.79 14.08
C ALA A 181 -44.89 9.06 12.92
N PRO A 182 -46.22 8.97 13.13
CA PRO A 182 -47.21 9.34 12.13
C PRO A 182 -47.03 10.80 11.66
N GLY A 183 -47.13 11.02 10.35
CA GLY A 183 -46.81 12.29 9.71
C GLY A 183 -45.32 12.61 9.58
N ALA A 184 -44.42 11.73 10.04
CA ALA A 184 -42.97 11.93 10.16
C ALA A 184 -42.51 13.06 11.09
N LEU A 185 -43.14 14.24 11.07
CA LEU A 185 -42.78 15.41 11.87
C LEU A 185 -41.33 15.85 11.59
N PHE A 186 -41.08 16.24 10.34
CA PHE A 186 -39.75 16.64 9.85
C PHE A 186 -39.35 18.05 10.30
N SER A 187 -38.11 18.22 10.75
CA SER A 187 -37.48 19.52 10.94
C SER A 187 -36.07 19.52 10.35
N CYS A 188 -35.59 20.71 10.02
CA CYS A 188 -34.21 21.00 9.66
C CYS A 188 -33.76 22.30 10.32
N GLY A 189 -32.46 22.55 10.39
CA GLY A 189 -31.89 23.76 10.96
C GLY A 189 -30.54 24.06 10.34
N ASP A 190 -29.76 24.86 11.07
CA ASP A 190 -28.31 24.78 11.10
C ASP A 190 -27.59 24.77 9.74
N GLY A 191 -27.24 25.97 9.28
CA GLY A 191 -26.75 26.21 7.93
C GLY A 191 -25.22 26.23 7.83
N HIS A 192 -24.64 25.29 7.10
CA HIS A 192 -23.19 25.22 6.88
C HIS A 192 -22.80 25.64 5.45
N VAL A 193 -21.71 26.39 5.30
CA VAL A 193 -21.17 26.82 3.99
C VAL A 193 -20.00 25.95 3.52
N ALA A 194 -19.17 25.50 4.45
CA ALA A 194 -18.08 24.55 4.25
C ALA A 194 -17.72 23.87 5.59
N GLN A 195 -17.32 22.60 5.55
CA GLN A 195 -17.05 21.76 6.73
C GLN A 195 -16.02 20.68 6.37
N GLY A 196 -15.23 20.22 7.35
CA GLY A 196 -14.36 19.04 7.22
C GLY A 196 -15.16 17.73 7.29
N ASP A 197 -14.54 16.60 6.93
CA ASP A 197 -15.07 15.29 7.37
C ASP A 197 -14.62 15.13 8.83
N GLY A 198 -15.56 15.04 9.77
CA GLY A 198 -15.31 14.88 11.20
C GLY A 198 -15.36 16.15 12.05
N GLU A 199 -15.77 17.32 11.52
CA GLU A 199 -16.11 18.54 12.30
C GLU A 199 -15.09 18.92 13.42
N VAL A 200 -13.78 18.76 13.20
CA VAL A 200 -12.86 18.50 14.34
C VAL A 200 -12.73 19.59 15.42
N CYS A 201 -13.10 20.85 15.15
CA CYS A 201 -13.16 21.93 16.15
C CYS A 201 -14.55 22.16 16.78
N GLY A 202 -15.55 21.36 16.41
CA GLY A 202 -16.94 21.47 16.88
C GLY A 202 -17.84 22.38 16.04
N THR A 203 -17.33 23.10 15.03
CA THR A 203 -18.13 24.01 14.19
C THR A 203 -17.60 24.12 12.76
N ALA A 204 -18.50 24.38 11.83
CA ALA A 204 -18.27 24.56 10.41
C ALA A 204 -17.99 26.04 10.06
N ILE A 205 -18.21 26.44 8.81
CA ILE A 205 -18.54 27.84 8.47
C ILE A 205 -20.05 28.02 8.62
N GLU A 206 -20.45 28.40 9.82
CA GLU A 206 -21.81 28.55 10.31
C GLU A 206 -22.50 29.78 9.73
N THR A 207 -23.77 29.67 9.34
CA THR A 207 -24.52 30.78 8.77
C THR A 207 -26.04 30.63 8.93
N PRO A 208 -26.77 31.74 9.12
CA PRO A 208 -28.22 31.75 8.92
C PRO A 208 -28.53 31.41 7.46
N MET A 209 -29.52 30.54 7.21
CA MET A 209 -29.76 30.02 5.87
C MET A 209 -31.25 29.92 5.53
N THR A 210 -31.60 30.32 4.30
CA THR A 210 -32.88 29.98 3.68
C THR A 210 -32.73 28.70 2.85
N ALA A 211 -33.51 27.67 3.16
CA ALA A 211 -33.50 26.39 2.45
C ALA A 211 -34.83 26.15 1.74
N ARG A 212 -34.80 25.64 0.50
CA ARG A 212 -35.98 25.13 -0.22
C ARG A 212 -35.87 23.62 -0.42
N LEU A 213 -36.80 22.88 0.16
CA LEU A 213 -36.77 21.42 0.26
C LEU A 213 -38.05 20.81 -0.32
N ARG A 214 -37.98 19.59 -0.86
CA ARG A 214 -39.18 18.79 -1.20
C ARG A 214 -39.30 17.56 -0.30
N LEU A 215 -40.45 17.40 0.36
CA LEU A 215 -40.71 16.27 1.26
C LEU A 215 -41.57 15.21 0.56
N THR A 216 -41.05 14.00 0.34
CA THR A 216 -41.72 12.91 -0.38
C THR A 216 -41.74 11.63 0.44
N VAL A 217 -42.91 11.06 0.70
CA VAL A 217 -43.07 9.76 1.36
C VAL A 217 -42.83 8.64 0.35
N GLU A 218 -41.86 7.77 0.64
CA GLU A 218 -41.57 6.55 -0.11
C GLU A 218 -41.93 5.31 0.72
N LYS A 219 -42.69 4.39 0.11
CA LYS A 219 -43.15 3.15 0.73
C LYS A 219 -42.20 1.99 0.40
N GLY A 220 -42.06 1.03 1.30
CA GLY A 220 -41.44 -0.27 1.00
C GLY A 220 -39.90 -0.31 0.99
N LYS A 221 -39.23 0.56 1.76
CA LYS A 221 -37.75 0.63 1.86
C LYS A 221 -37.19 0.22 3.23
N PRO A 222 -37.44 -1.02 3.72
CA PRO A 222 -37.12 -1.45 5.10
C PRO A 222 -35.62 -1.54 5.45
N TRP A 223 -34.71 -1.24 4.52
CA TRP A 223 -33.27 -1.10 4.75
C TRP A 223 -32.88 0.32 5.21
N VAL A 224 -33.74 1.32 5.01
CA VAL A 224 -33.55 2.67 5.57
C VAL A 224 -33.92 2.61 7.05
N LYS A 225 -32.90 2.39 7.90
CA LYS A 225 -33.01 2.25 9.37
C LYS A 225 -32.25 3.35 10.13
N SER A 226 -31.53 4.16 9.37
CA SER A 226 -30.73 5.31 9.73
C SER A 226 -30.67 6.24 8.50
N PRO A 227 -30.09 7.44 8.57
CA PRO A 227 -30.03 8.34 7.42
C PRO A 227 -29.26 7.72 6.24
N ASN A 228 -29.85 7.72 5.04
CA ASN A 228 -29.17 7.40 3.79
C ASN A 228 -29.19 8.64 2.88
N TYR A 229 -28.24 8.80 1.96
CA TYR A 229 -28.26 9.90 1.00
C TYR A 229 -27.82 9.51 -0.40
N VAL A 230 -28.21 10.32 -1.38
CA VAL A 230 -27.73 10.29 -2.77
C VAL A 230 -27.15 11.64 -3.12
N THR A 231 -25.90 11.69 -3.59
CA THR A 231 -25.24 12.95 -3.99
C THR A 231 -25.81 13.50 -5.31
N ARG A 232 -25.63 14.81 -5.54
CA ARG A 232 -26.04 15.45 -6.81
C ARG A 232 -25.32 14.83 -8.02
N PRO A 233 -25.94 14.81 -9.22
CA PRO A 233 -25.24 14.42 -10.44
C PRO A 233 -24.05 15.35 -10.72
N GLN A 234 -22.84 14.80 -10.85
CA GLN A 234 -21.63 15.56 -11.15
C GLN A 234 -21.45 15.71 -12.66
N LEU A 235 -21.21 16.94 -13.13
CA LEU A 235 -21.07 17.26 -14.54
C LEU A 235 -19.61 17.11 -15.00
N ALA A 236 -19.31 15.95 -15.58
CA ALA A 236 -18.28 15.62 -16.59
C ALA A 236 -16.80 16.07 -16.47
N ASP A 237 -16.47 17.25 -15.94
CA ASP A 237 -15.16 17.90 -16.11
C ASP A 237 -14.11 17.54 -15.02
N THR A 238 -14.43 16.62 -14.10
CA THR A 238 -13.48 16.05 -13.12
C THR A 238 -13.74 14.55 -12.94
N GLU A 239 -12.73 13.80 -12.50
CA GLU A 239 -12.62 12.35 -12.70
C GLU A 239 -13.78 11.49 -12.16
N ALA A 240 -14.63 11.04 -13.09
CA ALA A 240 -15.33 9.75 -13.14
C ALA A 240 -16.18 9.26 -11.94
N ARG A 241 -16.31 10.00 -10.85
CA ARG A 241 -17.33 9.75 -9.81
C ARG A 241 -18.68 10.30 -10.27
N GLY A 242 -19.66 9.42 -10.40
CA GLY A 242 -21.05 9.78 -10.66
C GLY A 242 -21.80 10.10 -9.36
N GLN A 243 -23.11 9.88 -9.34
CA GLN A 243 -23.86 9.91 -8.08
C GLN A 243 -23.40 8.76 -7.16
N GLU A 244 -23.15 9.08 -5.90
CA GLU A 244 -22.87 8.13 -4.83
C GLU A 244 -24.16 7.87 -4.06
N TYR A 245 -24.47 6.61 -3.75
CA TYR A 245 -25.46 6.24 -2.73
C TYR A 245 -24.71 5.91 -1.45
N ALA A 246 -25.14 6.46 -0.32
CA ALA A 246 -24.47 6.28 0.96
C ALA A 246 -25.46 5.96 2.09
N VAL A 247 -24.95 5.26 3.10
CA VAL A 247 -25.68 4.87 4.32
C VAL A 247 -24.91 5.35 5.53
N VAL A 248 -25.54 6.15 6.38
CA VAL A 248 -24.95 6.67 7.62
C VAL A 248 -25.26 5.71 8.76
N GLY A 249 -24.23 5.26 9.47
CA GLY A 249 -24.33 4.56 10.74
C GLY A 249 -24.01 5.51 11.88
N ILE A 250 -24.86 5.49 12.92
CA ILE A 250 -24.77 6.39 14.08
C ILE A 250 -24.72 5.55 15.36
N ASP A 251 -23.71 5.73 16.21
CA ASP A 251 -23.51 5.04 17.49
C ASP A 251 -22.65 5.90 18.45
N ALA A 252 -22.56 5.53 19.73
CA ALA A 252 -21.66 6.14 20.70
C ALA A 252 -20.22 5.56 20.65
N ASP A 253 -20.01 4.47 19.91
CA ASP A 253 -18.70 3.97 19.53
C ASP A 253 -18.47 4.15 18.03
N LEU A 254 -17.43 4.89 17.64
CA LEU A 254 -17.11 5.23 16.24
C LEU A 254 -16.96 3.97 15.34
N HIS A 255 -16.53 2.85 15.91
CA HIS A 255 -16.35 1.60 15.19
C HIS A 255 -17.69 0.83 15.04
N GLU A 256 -18.61 0.85 16.01
CA GLU A 256 -19.98 0.37 15.80
C GLU A 256 -20.83 1.31 14.91
N ALA A 257 -20.56 2.63 14.92
CA ALA A 257 -21.12 3.57 13.93
C ALA A 257 -20.67 3.17 12.51
N THR A 258 -19.37 2.99 12.31
CA THR A 258 -18.77 2.44 11.08
C THR A 258 -19.42 1.10 10.68
N ARG A 259 -19.61 0.18 11.63
CA ARG A 259 -20.23 -1.13 11.36
C ARG A 259 -21.73 -1.04 11.08
N LYS A 260 -22.46 -0.06 11.62
CA LYS A 260 -23.84 0.25 11.22
C LYS A 260 -23.90 0.74 9.77
N ALA A 261 -22.98 1.63 9.37
CA ALA A 261 -22.88 2.16 8.01
C ALA A 261 -22.71 1.04 6.97
N VAL A 262 -21.68 0.19 7.16
CA VAL A 262 -21.43 -0.97 6.29
C VAL A 262 -22.59 -1.97 6.32
N ARG A 263 -23.19 -2.24 7.49
CA ARG A 263 -24.32 -3.16 7.62
C ARG A 263 -25.56 -2.69 6.85
N GLY A 264 -25.87 -1.40 6.90
CA GLY A 264 -26.98 -0.82 6.14
C GLY A 264 -26.70 -0.72 4.64
N ALA A 265 -25.46 -0.41 4.23
CA ALA A 265 -25.04 -0.46 2.83
C ALA A 265 -25.20 -1.87 2.22
N ILE A 266 -24.85 -2.92 2.97
CA ILE A 266 -25.10 -4.32 2.59
C ILE A 266 -26.60 -4.61 2.45
N GLU A 267 -27.45 -4.13 3.39
CA GLU A 267 -28.90 -4.33 3.32
C GLU A 267 -29.54 -3.62 2.11
N TRP A 268 -29.07 -2.42 1.77
CA TRP A 268 -29.44 -1.74 0.54
C TRP A 268 -29.01 -2.53 -0.71
N LEU A 269 -27.74 -2.94 -0.80
CA LEU A 269 -27.23 -3.72 -1.94
C LEU A 269 -28.00 -5.04 -2.16
N VAL A 270 -28.36 -5.74 -1.10
CA VAL A 270 -29.17 -6.97 -1.17
C VAL A 270 -30.59 -6.66 -1.69
N ALA A 271 -31.23 -5.60 -1.21
CA ALA A 271 -32.62 -5.27 -1.57
C ALA A 271 -32.76 -4.61 -2.95
N GLU A 272 -31.86 -3.71 -3.31
CA GLU A 272 -31.96 -2.84 -4.49
C GLU A 272 -31.06 -3.27 -5.66
N LYS A 273 -30.07 -4.15 -5.43
CA LYS A 273 -29.14 -4.63 -6.48
C LYS A 273 -29.08 -6.16 -6.57
N SER A 274 -29.94 -6.87 -5.83
CA SER A 274 -30.12 -8.34 -5.85
C SER A 274 -28.85 -9.16 -5.57
N LEU A 275 -27.84 -8.55 -4.94
CA LEU A 275 -26.62 -9.26 -4.54
C LEU A 275 -26.89 -10.18 -3.35
N THR A 276 -26.13 -11.27 -3.23
CA THR A 276 -26.09 -11.99 -1.94
C THR A 276 -25.41 -11.13 -0.88
N ARG A 277 -25.68 -11.43 0.40
CA ARG A 277 -25.06 -10.73 1.54
C ARG A 277 -23.52 -10.80 1.53
N VAL A 278 -22.94 -11.85 0.94
CA VAL A 278 -21.48 -12.03 0.85
C VAL A 278 -20.90 -11.17 -0.27
N GLU A 279 -21.51 -11.19 -1.47
CA GLU A 279 -21.10 -10.32 -2.59
C GLU A 279 -21.24 -8.85 -2.22
N ALA A 280 -22.34 -8.45 -1.58
CA ALA A 280 -22.55 -7.09 -1.09
C ALA A 280 -21.45 -6.66 -0.08
N TYR A 281 -21.05 -7.54 0.83
CA TYR A 281 -19.99 -7.22 1.80
C TYR A 281 -18.61 -7.13 1.15
N MET A 282 -18.27 -8.04 0.23
CA MET A 282 -17.04 -7.97 -0.55
C MET A 282 -17.00 -6.70 -1.41
N LEU A 283 -18.10 -6.37 -2.11
CA LEU A 283 -18.21 -5.18 -2.93
C LEU A 283 -18.05 -3.89 -2.12
N CYS A 284 -18.69 -3.81 -0.94
CA CYS A 284 -18.44 -2.73 0.03
C CYS A 284 -16.93 -2.58 0.35
N SER A 285 -16.21 -3.69 0.52
CA SER A 285 -14.76 -3.67 0.81
C SER A 285 -13.86 -3.38 -0.40
N ILE A 286 -14.40 -3.27 -1.62
CA ILE A 286 -13.62 -3.06 -2.86
C ILE A 286 -13.87 -1.68 -3.48
N VAL A 287 -15.12 -1.17 -3.43
CA VAL A 287 -15.52 0.09 -4.10
C VAL A 287 -16.25 1.09 -3.19
N GLY A 288 -16.34 0.80 -1.89
CA GLY A 288 -17.02 1.65 -0.90
C GLY A 288 -16.04 2.46 -0.06
N ASP A 289 -16.28 3.76 0.04
CA ASP A 289 -15.53 4.69 0.89
C ASP A 289 -16.23 4.89 2.24
N LEU A 290 -15.49 4.80 3.34
CA LEU A 290 -15.95 5.22 4.67
C LEU A 290 -15.57 6.68 4.91
N LYS A 291 -16.53 7.48 5.38
CA LYS A 291 -16.37 8.92 5.66
C LYS A 291 -16.96 9.22 7.03
N ILE A 292 -16.17 9.83 7.92
CA ILE A 292 -16.64 10.32 9.23
C ILE A 292 -17.27 11.69 8.95
N LEU A 293 -18.52 11.91 9.35
CA LEU A 293 -19.26 13.14 9.02
C LEU A 293 -19.01 14.20 10.08
N GLU A 294 -19.37 13.91 11.33
CA GLU A 294 -18.88 14.60 12.52
C GLU A 294 -18.13 13.62 13.43
N ALA A 295 -17.36 14.15 14.38
CA ALA A 295 -16.66 13.37 15.40
C ALA A 295 -16.72 14.02 16.80
N VAL A 296 -17.77 14.81 17.07
CA VAL A 296 -17.83 15.81 18.14
C VAL A 296 -19.17 15.88 18.87
N ASP A 297 -20.26 15.38 18.27
CA ASP A 297 -21.63 15.60 18.77
C ASP A 297 -22.04 14.56 19.82
N MET A 298 -21.38 14.69 20.97
CA MET A 298 -21.45 13.75 22.08
C MET A 298 -22.90 13.54 22.57
N PRO A 299 -23.33 12.28 22.74
CA PRO A 299 -22.49 11.09 22.88
C PRO A 299 -22.32 10.27 21.58
N HIS A 300 -22.64 10.78 20.39
CA HIS A 300 -22.68 9.99 19.16
C HIS A 300 -21.62 10.38 18.12
N TYR A 301 -21.45 9.47 17.15
CA TYR A 301 -20.61 9.62 15.97
C TYR A 301 -21.37 9.16 14.72
N ALA A 302 -21.32 9.93 13.64
CA ALA A 302 -21.94 9.65 12.36
C ALA A 302 -20.90 9.27 11.29
N VAL A 303 -20.99 8.05 10.77
CA VAL A 303 -20.08 7.54 9.72
C VAL A 303 -20.89 7.11 8.50
N ALA A 304 -20.59 7.67 7.33
CA ALA A 304 -21.16 7.25 6.06
C ALA A 304 -20.35 6.13 5.41
N MET A 305 -21.04 5.16 4.82
CA MET A 305 -20.49 4.21 3.86
C MET A 305 -21.05 4.55 2.47
N ALA A 306 -20.21 5.10 1.60
CA ALA A 306 -20.59 5.59 0.26
C ALA A 306 -20.10 4.65 -0.84
N GLY A 307 -21.00 4.20 -1.71
CA GLY A 307 -20.65 3.36 -2.87
C GLY A 307 -20.24 4.20 -4.08
N SER A 308 -19.00 4.03 -4.55
CA SER A 308 -18.51 4.72 -5.76
C SER A 308 -19.15 4.17 -7.04
N THR A 309 -19.43 5.04 -8.01
CA THR A 309 -20.22 4.70 -9.21
C THR A 309 -19.46 3.91 -10.29
N GLN A 310 -18.27 3.37 -10.00
CA GLN A 310 -17.45 2.56 -10.92
C GLN A 310 -18.25 1.41 -11.56
N LEU A 311 -19.24 0.89 -10.84
CA LEU A 311 -20.18 -0.13 -11.32
C LEU A 311 -20.85 0.21 -12.66
N ARG A 312 -21.22 1.48 -12.93
CA ARG A 312 -21.82 1.85 -14.23
C ARG A 312 -20.82 1.73 -15.37
N ALA A 313 -19.62 2.30 -15.21
CA ALA A 313 -18.58 2.24 -16.23
C ALA A 313 -18.11 0.79 -16.50
N ILE A 314 -18.13 -0.09 -15.49
CA ILE A 314 -17.85 -1.52 -15.63
C ILE A 314 -19.01 -2.23 -16.36
N GLN A 315 -20.26 -1.94 -15.99
CA GLN A 315 -21.45 -2.56 -16.57
C GLN A 315 -21.64 -2.17 -18.05
N GLU A 316 -21.50 -0.88 -18.37
CA GLU A 316 -21.50 -0.37 -19.76
C GLU A 316 -20.36 -0.97 -20.59
N ARG A 317 -19.15 -1.13 -20.02
CA ARG A 317 -18.05 -1.84 -20.68
C ARG A 317 -18.32 -3.33 -20.87
N LEU A 318 -18.96 -4.02 -19.92
CA LEU A 318 -19.34 -5.42 -20.07
C LEU A 318 -20.40 -5.61 -21.17
N GLU A 319 -21.39 -4.73 -21.25
CA GLU A 319 -22.39 -4.76 -22.32
C GLU A 319 -21.75 -4.46 -23.69
N HIS A 320 -20.84 -3.48 -23.77
CA HIS A 320 -20.08 -3.22 -25.01
C HIS A 320 -19.19 -4.39 -25.43
N LEU A 321 -18.49 -5.03 -24.48
CA LEU A 321 -17.64 -6.19 -24.74
C LEU A 321 -18.46 -7.43 -25.13
N THR A 322 -19.61 -7.66 -24.48
CA THR A 322 -20.51 -8.78 -24.80
C THR A 322 -21.08 -8.64 -26.21
N ASN A 323 -21.56 -7.44 -26.58
CA ASN A 323 -22.00 -7.15 -27.94
C ASN A 323 -20.86 -7.29 -28.97
N ALA A 324 -19.65 -6.82 -28.65
CA ALA A 324 -18.48 -6.97 -29.52
C ALA A 324 -18.09 -8.45 -29.72
N ILE A 325 -18.18 -9.28 -28.67
CA ILE A 325 -17.92 -10.73 -28.73
C ILE A 325 -18.99 -11.44 -29.57
N GLU A 326 -20.28 -11.13 -29.40
CA GLU A 326 -21.36 -11.67 -30.23
C GLU A 326 -21.12 -11.36 -31.73
N ILE A 327 -20.82 -10.11 -32.06
CA ILE A 327 -20.55 -9.68 -33.43
C ILE A 327 -19.33 -10.43 -34.01
N ASN A 328 -18.20 -10.41 -33.30
CA ASN A 328 -16.95 -11.01 -33.78
C ASN A 328 -17.06 -12.55 -33.90
N THR A 329 -17.85 -13.19 -33.03
CA THR A 329 -18.16 -14.63 -33.11
C THR A 329 -19.02 -14.95 -34.35
N ARG A 330 -20.07 -14.16 -34.62
CA ARG A 330 -20.89 -14.32 -35.85
C ARG A 330 -20.05 -14.10 -37.12
N THR A 331 -19.17 -13.09 -37.15
CA THR A 331 -18.25 -12.85 -38.28
C THR A 331 -17.25 -14.00 -38.48
N ARG A 332 -16.72 -14.58 -37.39
CA ARG A 332 -15.84 -15.76 -37.48
C ARG A 332 -16.58 -17.01 -37.99
N ILE A 333 -17.81 -17.26 -37.54
CA ILE A 333 -18.60 -18.41 -38.01
C ILE A 333 -18.92 -18.28 -39.50
N ALA A 334 -19.31 -17.09 -39.98
CA ALA A 334 -19.53 -16.83 -41.41
C ALA A 334 -18.27 -17.13 -42.26
N ASN A 335 -17.11 -16.60 -41.83
CA ASN A 335 -15.84 -16.77 -42.56
C ASN A 335 -15.29 -18.21 -42.58
N VAL A 336 -15.81 -19.13 -41.74
CA VAL A 336 -15.44 -20.55 -41.73
C VAL A 336 -16.30 -21.38 -42.70
N ILE A 337 -17.49 -20.89 -43.08
CA ILE A 337 -18.42 -21.61 -43.95
C ILE A 337 -18.07 -21.45 -45.44
N GLU A 338 -17.36 -20.38 -45.83
CA GLU A 338 -17.06 -20.04 -47.23
C GLU A 338 -15.61 -20.34 -47.68
N ARG A 339 -15.17 -21.61 -47.65
CA ARG A 339 -13.95 -22.05 -48.37
C ARG A 339 -14.07 -23.45 -49.02
N PRO A 340 -14.06 -23.57 -50.35
CA PRO A 340 -14.00 -24.86 -51.06
C PRO A 340 -12.57 -25.43 -51.14
N SER A 341 -12.44 -26.73 -51.42
CA SER A 341 -11.23 -27.52 -51.17
C SER A 341 -10.31 -27.80 -52.37
N THR A 342 -9.01 -27.52 -52.17
CA THR A 342 -7.82 -28.04 -52.88
C THR A 342 -6.63 -28.03 -51.89
N GLY A 343 -5.50 -28.73 -52.08
CA GLY A 343 -5.14 -29.74 -53.09
C GLY A 343 -3.62 -30.04 -53.03
N HIS A 344 -3.20 -31.29 -53.21
CA HIS A 344 -1.78 -31.69 -53.20
C HIS A 344 -1.12 -31.58 -54.59
N PRO A 345 0.21 -31.42 -54.64
CA PRO A 345 1.04 -32.56 -55.08
C PRO A 345 2.33 -32.77 -54.26
N GLU A 346 3.04 -33.87 -54.57
CA GLU A 346 4.21 -34.41 -53.84
C GLU A 346 5.57 -33.84 -54.35
N ARG A 347 6.66 -34.17 -53.63
CA ARG A 347 7.95 -34.56 -54.24
C ARG A 347 8.87 -35.31 -53.27
N ASP A 348 9.69 -36.19 -53.84
CA ASP A 348 10.51 -37.22 -53.16
C ASP A 348 11.86 -37.40 -53.89
N VAL A 349 13.00 -37.52 -53.17
CA VAL A 349 14.38 -37.76 -53.69
C VAL A 349 15.32 -38.33 -52.59
N THR A 350 16.21 -39.26 -52.96
CA THR A 350 17.23 -39.94 -52.11
C THR A 350 18.69 -39.60 -52.54
N GLU A 351 19.84 -40.11 -52.04
CA GLU A 351 20.19 -41.31 -51.24
C GLU A 351 21.47 -41.07 -50.33
N PRO A 352 22.49 -41.94 -50.06
CA PRO A 352 23.06 -42.03 -48.69
C PRO A 352 24.63 -41.83 -48.63
N PRO A 353 25.49 -42.46 -47.76
CA PRO A 353 26.43 -41.68 -46.91
C PRO A 353 27.93 -42.14 -46.89
N SER A 354 28.79 -41.42 -46.15
CA SER A 354 30.12 -41.89 -45.70
C SER A 354 30.68 -41.04 -44.52
N PRO A 355 31.69 -41.53 -43.75
CA PRO A 355 31.61 -41.41 -42.28
C PRO A 355 32.81 -40.72 -41.56
N ALA A 356 32.76 -40.82 -40.22
CA ALA A 356 33.86 -40.70 -39.25
C ALA A 356 34.18 -39.31 -38.65
N ALA A 357 33.38 -38.93 -37.64
CA ALA A 357 33.88 -38.28 -36.43
C ALA A 357 33.09 -38.80 -35.21
N THR A 358 33.68 -39.70 -34.42
CA THR A 358 32.98 -40.36 -33.31
C THR A 358 32.84 -39.43 -32.11
N SER A 359 31.62 -38.96 -31.83
CA SER A 359 31.29 -38.11 -30.67
C SER A 359 30.00 -38.58 -29.99
N LEU A 360 29.70 -38.04 -28.80
CA LEU A 360 28.69 -38.56 -27.86
C LEU A 360 27.24 -38.55 -28.39
N THR A 361 26.96 -37.86 -29.50
CA THR A 361 25.65 -37.84 -30.16
C THR A 361 25.06 -39.24 -30.40
N HIS A 362 25.93 -40.24 -30.62
CA HIS A 362 25.54 -41.63 -30.89
C HIS A 362 25.08 -42.43 -29.65
N LEU A 363 25.25 -41.89 -28.43
CA LEU A 363 24.63 -42.44 -27.22
C LEU A 363 23.17 -41.98 -27.12
N ILE A 364 22.92 -40.69 -27.34
CA ILE A 364 21.58 -40.08 -27.31
C ILE A 364 20.71 -40.63 -28.46
N SER A 365 21.29 -40.86 -29.64
CA SER A 365 20.54 -41.33 -30.82
C SER A 365 20.28 -42.85 -30.88
N GLN A 366 20.60 -43.63 -29.85
CA GLN A 366 20.37 -45.09 -29.84
C GLN A 366 19.65 -45.62 -28.59
N SER A 367 19.40 -44.80 -27.57
CA SER A 367 18.53 -45.17 -26.46
C SER A 367 17.06 -44.82 -26.78
N THR A 368 16.26 -45.82 -27.18
CA THR A 368 14.79 -45.72 -27.17
C THR A 368 14.28 -45.80 -25.73
N SER A 369 14.56 -44.77 -24.94
CA SER A 369 14.11 -44.57 -23.56
C SER A 369 13.84 -43.08 -23.33
N GLU A 370 12.59 -42.74 -23.01
CA GLU A 370 12.11 -41.36 -22.84
C GLU A 370 12.50 -40.78 -21.47
N HIS A 371 13.74 -41.03 -21.03
CA HIS A 371 14.17 -40.92 -19.63
C HIS A 371 15.55 -40.27 -19.49
N ILE A 372 15.73 -39.55 -18.38
CA ILE A 372 17.00 -38.94 -17.97
C ILE A 372 18.02 -40.05 -17.64
N PRO A 373 19.32 -39.90 -17.97
CA PRO A 373 20.37 -40.79 -17.46
C PRO A 373 20.33 -40.88 -15.93
N GLY A 374 20.30 -42.10 -15.39
CA GLY A 374 20.08 -42.33 -13.95
C GLY A 374 21.18 -41.78 -13.05
N ASP A 375 22.40 -41.67 -13.57
CA ASP A 375 23.54 -41.00 -12.92
C ASP A 375 23.34 -39.48 -12.81
N VAL A 376 22.88 -38.83 -13.88
CA VAL A 376 22.47 -37.40 -13.87
C VAL A 376 21.30 -37.17 -12.90
N ALA A 377 20.33 -38.08 -12.87
CA ALA A 377 19.18 -38.00 -11.96
C ALA A 377 19.61 -38.11 -10.48
N ILE A 378 20.53 -39.02 -10.14
CA ILE A 378 21.07 -39.16 -8.77
C ILE A 378 21.91 -37.93 -8.39
N GLU A 379 22.77 -37.43 -9.28
CA GLU A 379 23.57 -36.23 -9.02
C GLU A 379 22.69 -34.99 -8.80
N ALA A 380 21.61 -34.82 -9.57
CA ALA A 380 20.64 -33.75 -9.40
C ALA A 380 19.96 -33.79 -8.01
N ILE A 381 19.58 -34.97 -7.52
CA ILE A 381 18.99 -35.14 -6.18
C ILE A 381 20.01 -34.78 -5.09
N GLU A 382 21.26 -35.26 -5.18
CA GLU A 382 22.35 -34.85 -4.28
C GLU A 382 22.54 -33.32 -4.29
N CYS A 383 22.54 -32.70 -5.48
CA CYS A 383 22.72 -31.26 -5.65
C CYS A 383 21.55 -30.47 -5.05
N TYR A 384 20.29 -30.90 -5.22
CA TYR A 384 19.12 -30.21 -4.68
C TYR A 384 19.19 -30.06 -3.16
N PHE A 385 19.30 -31.19 -2.43
CA PHE A 385 19.28 -31.18 -0.97
C PHE A 385 20.52 -30.52 -0.33
N ARG A 386 21.60 -30.37 -1.10
CA ARG A 386 22.86 -29.74 -0.69
C ARG A 386 22.90 -28.23 -0.93
N HIS A 387 22.29 -27.75 -2.02
CA HIS A 387 22.48 -26.37 -2.52
C HIS A 387 21.19 -25.52 -2.61
N PHE A 388 20.01 -26.14 -2.69
CA PHE A 388 18.74 -25.45 -2.97
C PHE A 388 17.69 -25.61 -1.87
N ASP A 389 17.62 -26.78 -1.24
CA ASP A 389 16.67 -27.02 -0.15
C ASP A 389 16.87 -26.02 1.00
N ASN A 390 15.78 -25.36 1.41
CA ASN A 390 15.77 -24.28 2.40
C ASN A 390 16.65 -23.05 2.05
N GLN A 391 16.94 -22.83 0.76
CA GLN A 391 17.78 -21.72 0.28
C GLN A 391 17.15 -20.94 -0.90
N PRO A 392 16.14 -20.10 -0.65
CA PRO A 392 15.39 -19.90 0.60
C PRO A 392 14.21 -20.87 0.78
N TYR A 393 13.81 -21.57 -0.28
CA TYR A 393 12.49 -22.22 -0.36
C TYR A 393 12.42 -23.54 0.43
N PRO A 394 11.45 -23.72 1.35
CA PRO A 394 11.33 -24.92 2.20
C PRO A 394 10.65 -26.11 1.51
N LEU A 395 10.62 -26.15 0.18
CA LEU A 395 9.62 -26.86 -0.63
C LEU A 395 9.54 -28.39 -0.41
N LEU A 396 10.68 -29.06 -0.18
CA LEU A 396 10.78 -30.51 0.02
C LEU A 396 11.27 -30.88 1.44
N SER A 397 11.22 -29.94 2.39
CA SER A 397 11.71 -30.12 3.77
C SER A 397 10.93 -31.14 4.62
N ASN A 398 9.94 -31.81 4.02
CA ASN A 398 9.17 -32.91 4.59
C ASN A 398 9.74 -34.31 4.25
N LEU A 399 10.82 -34.40 3.46
CA LEU A 399 11.52 -35.65 3.15
C LEU A 399 12.70 -35.84 4.14
N ASP A 400 12.97 -37.09 4.56
CA ASP A 400 13.97 -37.36 5.61
C ASP A 400 15.42 -37.21 5.06
N GLU A 401 16.17 -36.25 5.61
CA GLU A 401 17.56 -35.97 5.23
C GLU A 401 18.50 -37.17 5.39
N GLN A 402 18.13 -38.18 6.20
CA GLN A 402 18.94 -39.38 6.43
C GLN A 402 18.83 -40.41 5.29
N ILE A 403 17.80 -40.33 4.45
CA ILE A 403 17.58 -41.22 3.31
C ILE A 403 17.12 -40.38 2.11
N LEU A 404 18.09 -39.95 1.28
CA LEU A 404 17.78 -39.28 0.02
C LEU A 404 16.92 -40.20 -0.87
N PRO A 405 15.88 -39.67 -1.55
CA PRO A 405 15.05 -40.46 -2.45
C PRO A 405 15.88 -40.92 -3.66
N THR A 406 15.56 -42.10 -4.20
CA THR A 406 16.06 -42.53 -5.50
C THR A 406 15.25 -41.86 -6.63
N PRO A 407 15.73 -41.87 -7.90
CA PRO A 407 14.95 -41.35 -9.03
C PRO A 407 13.58 -42.00 -9.19
N ASP A 408 13.43 -43.27 -8.81
CA ASP A 408 12.16 -44.02 -8.89
C ASP A 408 11.17 -43.66 -7.76
N ASP A 409 11.64 -43.06 -6.66
CA ASP A 409 10.80 -42.58 -5.55
C ASP A 409 10.16 -41.21 -5.84
N LEU A 410 10.63 -40.48 -6.87
CA LEU A 410 10.17 -39.14 -7.20
C LEU A 410 9.19 -39.15 -8.40
N PRO A 411 8.03 -38.47 -8.31
CA PRO A 411 7.13 -38.30 -9.45
C PRO A 411 7.85 -37.64 -10.64
N PRO A 412 7.66 -38.11 -11.89
CA PRO A 412 8.43 -37.65 -13.04
C PRO A 412 8.48 -36.13 -13.21
N ALA A 413 7.35 -35.43 -13.03
CA ALA A 413 7.29 -33.97 -13.12
C ALA A 413 8.23 -33.27 -12.11
N VAL A 414 8.34 -33.80 -10.89
CA VAL A 414 9.23 -33.30 -9.83
C VAL A 414 10.68 -33.57 -10.19
N LEU A 415 11.00 -34.78 -10.67
CA LEU A 415 12.36 -35.15 -11.08
C LEU A 415 12.85 -34.30 -12.26
N TYR A 416 12.06 -34.14 -13.32
CA TYR A 416 12.40 -33.30 -14.47
C TYR A 416 12.61 -31.83 -14.06
N ALA A 417 11.76 -31.28 -13.19
CA ALA A 417 11.91 -29.91 -12.69
C ALA A 417 13.14 -29.75 -11.77
N MET A 418 13.43 -30.74 -10.92
CA MET A 418 14.61 -30.76 -10.05
C MET A 418 15.92 -30.82 -10.86
N VAL A 419 15.98 -31.65 -11.90
CA VAL A 419 17.13 -31.75 -12.81
C VAL A 419 17.32 -30.44 -13.58
N ALA A 420 16.24 -29.81 -14.07
CA ALA A 420 16.32 -28.51 -14.72
C ALA A 420 16.86 -27.40 -13.79
N LEU A 421 16.48 -27.39 -12.51
CA LEU A 421 16.99 -26.44 -11.51
C LEU A 421 18.46 -26.69 -11.15
N THR A 422 18.84 -27.95 -10.92
CA THR A 422 20.16 -28.31 -10.35
C THR A 422 21.27 -28.47 -11.39
N LEU A 423 20.95 -28.42 -12.68
CA LEU A 423 21.89 -28.66 -13.77
C LEU A 423 23.20 -27.85 -13.73
N PRO A 424 23.22 -26.56 -13.34
CA PRO A 424 24.48 -25.81 -13.20
C PRO A 424 25.40 -26.38 -12.11
N ALA A 425 24.81 -26.91 -11.03
CA ALA A 425 25.50 -27.49 -9.89
C ALA A 425 26.07 -28.89 -10.15
N CYS A 426 25.54 -29.62 -11.14
CA CYS A 426 26.02 -30.94 -11.52
C CYS A 426 27.39 -30.81 -12.23
N GLN A 427 28.39 -31.56 -11.77
CA GLN A 427 29.80 -31.44 -12.21
C GLN A 427 30.52 -32.79 -12.38
N ARG A 428 30.00 -33.88 -11.81
CA ARG A 428 30.61 -35.23 -11.92
C ARG A 428 30.25 -35.89 -13.25
N THR A 429 28.98 -35.81 -13.64
CA THR A 429 28.41 -36.55 -14.78
C THR A 429 28.38 -35.69 -16.04
N LEU A 430 28.05 -34.40 -15.91
CA LEU A 430 27.90 -33.48 -17.04
C LEU A 430 29.16 -32.63 -17.22
N SER A 431 29.87 -32.91 -18.32
CA SER A 431 31.07 -32.18 -18.75
C SER A 431 30.84 -30.66 -18.89
N THR A 432 31.92 -29.91 -19.13
CA THR A 432 31.94 -28.45 -19.29
C THR A 432 31.34 -27.96 -20.63
N ASP A 433 30.46 -28.75 -21.25
CA ASP A 433 29.77 -28.40 -22.49
C ASP A 433 28.49 -27.62 -22.18
N ALA A 434 28.53 -26.31 -22.43
CA ALA A 434 27.40 -25.42 -22.21
C ALA A 434 26.22 -25.65 -23.19
N ALA A 435 26.49 -26.19 -24.39
CA ALA A 435 25.43 -26.50 -25.36
C ALA A 435 24.64 -27.74 -24.92
N LEU A 436 25.33 -28.80 -24.50
CA LEU A 436 24.71 -30.01 -23.95
C LEU A 436 23.93 -29.70 -22.66
N ARG A 437 24.48 -28.84 -21.78
CA ARG A 437 23.76 -28.37 -20.58
C ARG A 437 22.47 -27.63 -20.96
N LYS A 438 22.50 -26.76 -21.97
CA LYS A 438 21.27 -26.09 -22.45
C LYS A 438 20.26 -27.07 -23.03
N GLU A 439 20.70 -28.03 -23.84
CA GLU A 439 19.82 -29.05 -24.45
C GLU A 439 19.11 -29.90 -23.39
N ILE A 440 19.84 -30.38 -22.37
CA ILE A 440 19.27 -31.12 -21.24
C ILE A 440 18.31 -30.24 -20.42
N TYR A 441 18.66 -28.97 -20.18
CA TYR A 441 17.78 -28.03 -19.47
C TYR A 441 16.47 -27.78 -20.22
N ASP A 442 16.51 -27.48 -21.52
CA ASP A 442 15.31 -27.23 -22.31
C ASP A 442 14.47 -28.51 -22.48
N PHE A 443 15.08 -29.69 -22.61
CA PHE A 443 14.38 -30.99 -22.58
C PHE A 443 13.66 -31.22 -21.24
N CYS A 444 14.36 -31.09 -20.11
CA CYS A 444 13.76 -31.30 -18.78
C CYS A 444 12.68 -30.27 -18.46
N SER A 445 12.90 -28.99 -18.81
CA SER A 445 11.97 -27.88 -18.63
C SER A 445 10.71 -27.99 -19.52
N GLN A 446 10.81 -28.64 -20.69
CA GLN A 446 9.67 -28.98 -21.53
C GLN A 446 8.96 -30.25 -21.05
N SER A 447 9.68 -31.29 -20.64
CA SER A 447 9.11 -32.54 -20.13
C SER A 447 8.32 -32.32 -18.84
N ALA A 448 8.88 -31.62 -17.84
CA ALA A 448 8.18 -31.25 -16.61
C ALA A 448 6.87 -30.50 -16.90
N TRP A 449 6.93 -29.50 -17.80
CA TRP A 449 5.75 -28.73 -18.20
C TRP A 449 4.71 -29.58 -18.95
N THR A 450 5.14 -30.57 -19.72
CA THR A 450 4.23 -31.48 -20.42
C THR A 450 3.45 -32.36 -19.45
N PHE A 451 4.10 -32.90 -18.39
CA PHE A 451 3.39 -33.60 -17.31
C PHE A 451 2.43 -32.68 -16.54
N LEU A 452 2.85 -31.46 -16.21
CA LEU A 452 1.99 -30.47 -15.56
C LEU A 452 0.75 -30.13 -16.42
N CYS A 453 0.91 -29.94 -17.73
CA CYS A 453 -0.22 -29.73 -18.63
C CYS A 453 -1.16 -30.95 -18.72
N GLN A 454 -0.64 -32.17 -18.65
CA GLN A 454 -1.46 -33.39 -18.60
C GLN A 454 -2.27 -33.47 -17.30
N GLN A 455 -1.64 -33.31 -16.14
CA GLN A 455 -2.33 -33.27 -14.83
C GLN A 455 -3.39 -32.16 -14.79
N TYR A 456 -3.06 -30.95 -15.27
CA TYR A 456 -4.00 -29.83 -15.38
C TYR A 456 -5.19 -30.16 -16.29
N SER A 457 -4.98 -30.86 -17.41
CA SER A 457 -6.08 -31.27 -18.32
C SER A 457 -7.04 -32.30 -17.71
N LEU A 458 -6.58 -33.06 -16.72
CA LEU A 458 -7.38 -34.01 -15.93
C LEU A 458 -7.99 -33.36 -14.67
N PHE A 459 -7.58 -32.11 -14.36
CA PHE A 459 -7.92 -31.38 -13.14
C PHE A 459 -7.48 -32.08 -11.84
N ASP A 460 -6.40 -32.89 -11.93
CA ASP A 460 -5.85 -33.69 -10.85
C ASP A 460 -4.59 -33.00 -10.29
N PHE A 461 -4.73 -32.41 -9.10
CA PHE A 461 -3.73 -31.51 -8.50
C PHE A 461 -3.28 -32.04 -7.14
N ASP A 462 -2.20 -32.81 -7.15
CA ASP A 462 -1.60 -33.39 -5.97
C ASP A 462 -0.42 -32.54 -5.43
N VAL A 463 0.20 -33.00 -4.34
CA VAL A 463 1.39 -32.35 -3.76
C VAL A 463 2.55 -32.30 -4.77
N ALA A 464 2.72 -33.34 -5.61
CA ALA A 464 3.79 -33.39 -6.61
C ALA A 464 3.60 -32.35 -7.72
N TYR A 465 2.36 -32.11 -8.17
CA TYR A 465 2.05 -31.04 -9.14
C TYR A 465 2.58 -29.68 -8.66
N PHE A 466 2.26 -29.29 -7.42
CA PHE A 466 2.70 -28.01 -6.87
C PHE A 466 4.22 -27.97 -6.64
N GLN A 467 4.83 -29.07 -6.20
CA GLN A 467 6.29 -29.16 -6.04
C GLN A 467 7.02 -29.02 -7.38
N ALA A 468 6.59 -29.76 -8.41
CA ALA A 468 7.14 -29.65 -9.76
C ALA A 468 6.97 -28.24 -10.34
N LEU A 469 5.80 -27.62 -10.16
CA LEU A 469 5.52 -26.25 -10.61
C LEU A 469 6.43 -25.21 -9.93
N CYS A 470 6.67 -25.34 -8.62
CA CYS A 470 7.56 -24.45 -7.87
C CYS A 470 9.05 -24.67 -8.20
N LEU A 471 9.49 -25.91 -8.44
CA LEU A 471 10.86 -26.21 -8.90
C LEU A 471 11.09 -25.66 -10.31
N LEU A 472 10.13 -25.85 -11.22
CA LEU A 472 10.20 -25.34 -12.58
C LEU A 472 10.21 -23.81 -12.63
N ALA A 473 9.45 -23.14 -11.75
CA ALA A 473 9.47 -21.69 -11.63
C ALA A 473 10.82 -21.12 -11.16
N GLN A 474 11.53 -21.79 -10.23
CA GLN A 474 12.91 -21.44 -9.90
C GLN A 474 13.84 -21.59 -11.11
N ALA A 475 13.77 -22.73 -11.80
CA ALA A 475 14.63 -23.05 -12.93
C ALA A 475 14.40 -22.08 -14.11
N ASP A 476 13.14 -21.78 -14.43
CA ASP A 476 12.77 -20.82 -15.47
C ASP A 476 13.16 -19.38 -15.09
N PHE A 477 13.00 -18.95 -13.83
CA PHE A 477 13.40 -17.61 -13.42
C PHE A 477 14.92 -17.43 -13.47
N ALA A 478 15.69 -18.37 -12.94
CA ALA A 478 17.16 -18.30 -12.92
C ALA A 478 17.79 -18.47 -14.33
N ALA A 479 17.11 -19.13 -15.26
CA ALA A 479 17.45 -19.17 -16.68
C ALA A 479 16.96 -17.95 -17.49
N GLY A 480 16.33 -16.96 -16.84
CA GLY A 480 15.85 -15.72 -17.46
C GLY A 480 14.57 -15.82 -18.28
N LYS A 481 13.78 -16.88 -18.09
CA LYS A 481 12.41 -17.05 -18.61
C LYS A 481 11.38 -16.47 -17.62
N THR A 482 11.61 -15.24 -17.15
CA THR A 482 10.93 -14.64 -15.98
C THR A 482 9.40 -14.58 -16.11
N ASP A 483 8.86 -14.28 -17.30
CA ASP A 483 7.41 -14.30 -17.55
C ASP A 483 6.77 -15.68 -17.37
N ARG A 484 7.47 -16.74 -17.77
CA ARG A 484 7.02 -18.13 -17.61
C ARG A 484 7.01 -18.52 -16.13
N ALA A 485 8.06 -18.17 -15.40
CA ALA A 485 8.15 -18.36 -13.95
C ALA A 485 7.06 -17.59 -13.18
N ARG A 486 6.83 -16.31 -13.49
CA ARG A 486 5.72 -15.52 -12.91
C ARG A 486 4.35 -16.14 -13.20
N SER A 487 4.14 -16.62 -14.44
CA SER A 487 2.91 -17.30 -14.84
C SER A 487 2.70 -18.64 -14.09
N GLN A 488 3.77 -19.40 -13.87
CA GLN A 488 3.75 -20.65 -13.08
C GLN A 488 3.41 -20.40 -11.61
N VAL A 489 4.00 -19.38 -10.98
CA VAL A 489 3.67 -18.98 -9.60
C VAL A 489 2.23 -18.49 -9.49
N SER A 490 1.77 -17.65 -10.42
CA SER A 490 0.38 -17.16 -10.46
C SER A 490 -0.62 -18.31 -10.61
N LEU A 491 -0.36 -19.26 -11.54
CA LEU A 491 -1.15 -20.49 -11.70
C LEU A 491 -1.16 -21.33 -10.41
N GLY A 492 0.00 -21.51 -9.78
CA GLY A 492 0.15 -22.24 -8.51
C GLY A 492 -0.65 -21.61 -7.38
N LEU A 493 -0.64 -20.27 -7.28
CA LEU A 493 -1.45 -19.53 -6.30
C LEU A 493 -2.95 -19.69 -6.54
N THR A 494 -3.43 -19.52 -7.77
CA THR A 494 -4.85 -19.71 -8.10
C THR A 494 -5.31 -21.14 -7.80
N LEU A 495 -4.51 -22.14 -8.19
CA LEU A 495 -4.84 -23.55 -7.91
C LEU A 495 -4.82 -23.84 -6.40
N ALA A 496 -3.81 -23.39 -5.66
CA ALA A 496 -3.74 -23.53 -4.20
C ALA A 496 -4.91 -22.85 -3.47
N GLN A 497 -5.40 -21.71 -3.98
CA GLN A 497 -6.62 -21.06 -3.50
C GLN A 497 -7.86 -21.91 -3.76
N THR A 498 -8.03 -22.47 -4.98
CA THR A 498 -9.19 -23.33 -5.30
C THR A 498 -9.22 -24.64 -4.51
N GLN A 499 -8.06 -25.20 -4.16
CA GLN A 499 -7.95 -26.36 -3.27
C GLN A 499 -8.10 -26.00 -1.78
N GLY A 500 -8.16 -24.71 -1.45
CA GLY A 500 -8.31 -24.21 -0.07
C GLY A 500 -7.02 -24.19 0.75
N MET A 501 -5.86 -24.48 0.14
CA MET A 501 -4.55 -24.58 0.82
C MET A 501 -4.10 -23.25 1.45
N LEU A 502 -4.60 -22.11 0.95
CA LEU A 502 -4.28 -20.77 1.48
C LEU A 502 -5.39 -20.20 2.40
N GLY A 503 -6.50 -20.92 2.61
CA GLY A 503 -7.74 -20.38 3.17
C GLY A 503 -8.00 -20.64 4.65
N THR A 504 -9.12 -20.12 5.16
CA THR A 504 -9.67 -20.53 6.47
C THR A 504 -10.51 -21.81 6.32
N PRO A 505 -10.46 -22.74 7.29
CA PRO A 505 -11.32 -23.93 7.27
C PRO A 505 -12.80 -23.54 7.32
N VAL A 506 -13.56 -23.87 6.27
CA VAL A 506 -15.02 -23.68 6.24
C VAL A 506 -15.65 -24.65 7.25
N ALA A 507 -16.50 -24.14 8.14
CA ALA A 507 -17.09 -24.91 9.25
C ALA A 507 -17.95 -26.13 8.85
N SER A 508 -18.19 -26.34 7.55
CA SER A 508 -18.87 -27.51 6.99
C SER A 508 -17.96 -28.72 6.74
N LYS A 509 -16.63 -28.58 6.83
CA LYS A 509 -15.67 -29.70 6.76
C LYS A 509 -14.92 -29.87 8.11
N PRO A 510 -15.35 -30.79 8.99
CA PRO A 510 -14.47 -31.26 10.05
C PRO A 510 -13.28 -32.02 9.43
N SER A 511 -12.06 -31.66 9.86
CA SER A 511 -10.77 -32.26 9.45
C SER A 511 -10.50 -32.37 7.93
N SER A 512 -9.93 -31.30 7.38
CA SER A 512 -8.75 -31.45 6.50
C SER A 512 -7.59 -30.72 7.17
N THR A 513 -6.77 -31.46 7.91
CA THR A 513 -5.57 -30.92 8.56
C THR A 513 -4.54 -30.62 7.47
N ILE A 514 -4.23 -29.35 7.23
CA ILE A 514 -3.22 -28.96 6.22
C ILE A 514 -1.93 -29.70 6.53
N THR A 515 -1.43 -30.47 5.56
CA THR A 515 -0.24 -31.29 5.71
C THR A 515 1.03 -30.43 5.78
N PRO A 516 2.15 -30.98 6.29
CA PRO A 516 3.45 -30.32 6.23
C PRO A 516 3.88 -29.94 4.81
N ALA A 517 3.54 -30.75 3.81
CA ALA A 517 3.91 -30.51 2.41
C ALA A 517 3.06 -29.39 1.78
N GLU A 518 1.73 -29.39 1.97
CA GLU A 518 0.86 -28.27 1.55
C GLU A 518 1.27 -26.95 2.23
N SER A 519 1.71 -27.03 3.49
CA SER A 519 2.28 -25.90 4.22
C SER A 519 3.57 -25.38 3.57
N ALA A 520 4.52 -26.27 3.25
CA ALA A 520 5.76 -25.92 2.56
C ALA A 520 5.51 -25.32 1.17
N ILE A 521 4.52 -25.83 0.43
CA ILE A 521 4.06 -25.28 -0.86
C ILE A 521 3.50 -23.86 -0.68
N ALA A 522 2.56 -23.65 0.25
CA ALA A 522 1.96 -22.33 0.48
C ALA A 522 3.00 -21.26 0.88
N TRP A 523 3.99 -21.67 1.69
CA TRP A 523 5.11 -20.82 2.10
C TRP A 523 6.06 -20.53 0.92
N THR A 524 6.35 -21.53 0.09
CA THR A 524 7.18 -21.38 -1.10
C THR A 524 6.54 -20.46 -2.14
N LEU A 525 5.25 -20.66 -2.44
CA LEU A 525 4.48 -19.80 -3.35
C LEU A 525 4.44 -18.34 -2.87
N PHE A 526 4.24 -18.09 -1.57
CA PHE A 526 4.30 -16.74 -1.00
C PHE A 526 5.68 -16.09 -1.21
N MET A 527 6.77 -16.81 -0.93
CA MET A 527 8.13 -16.30 -1.14
C MET A 527 8.40 -15.98 -2.61
N MET A 528 8.01 -16.87 -3.53
CA MET A 528 8.19 -16.68 -4.97
C MET A 528 7.36 -15.49 -5.49
N ASP A 529 6.13 -15.32 -5.01
CA ASP A 529 5.26 -14.19 -5.34
C ASP A 529 5.91 -12.86 -4.94
N ARG A 530 6.41 -12.73 -3.69
CA ARG A 530 7.12 -11.53 -3.21
C ARG A 530 8.45 -11.28 -3.95
N ILE A 531 9.20 -12.35 -4.29
CA ILE A 531 10.52 -12.22 -4.94
C ILE A 531 10.37 -11.94 -6.43
N PHE A 532 9.63 -12.77 -7.19
CA PHE A 532 9.54 -12.66 -8.65
C PHE A 532 8.68 -11.46 -9.11
N ALA A 533 7.77 -10.96 -8.27
CA ALA A 533 7.02 -9.73 -8.55
C ALA A 533 7.82 -8.43 -8.28
N THR A 534 9.07 -8.51 -7.81
CA THR A 534 9.94 -7.34 -7.60
C THR A 534 10.20 -6.62 -8.93
N GLY A 535 9.44 -5.56 -9.20
CA GLY A 535 9.53 -4.76 -10.41
C GLY A 535 8.35 -3.82 -10.61
N SER A 536 8.38 -3.07 -11.70
CA SER A 536 7.41 -2.01 -12.06
C SER A 536 6.07 -2.55 -12.59
N LEU A 537 6.10 -3.67 -13.31
CA LEU A 537 4.96 -4.21 -14.07
C LEU A 537 4.17 -5.30 -13.32
N SER A 538 4.64 -5.76 -12.16
CA SER A 538 4.08 -6.92 -11.45
C SER A 538 3.58 -6.57 -10.06
N ASN A 539 2.36 -7.02 -9.78
CA ASN A 539 1.71 -6.89 -8.48
C ASN A 539 1.58 -8.29 -7.88
N PRO A 540 2.15 -8.59 -6.70
CA PRO A 540 1.96 -9.89 -6.07
C PRO A 540 0.54 -10.07 -5.54
N CYS A 541 0.21 -11.31 -5.17
CA CYS A 541 -1.09 -11.64 -4.60
C CYS A 541 -1.29 -10.95 -3.22
N PRO A 542 -2.44 -10.29 -2.97
CA PRO A 542 -2.69 -9.57 -1.72
C PRO A 542 -2.59 -10.46 -0.47
N LEU A 543 -2.13 -9.88 0.64
CA LEU A 543 -2.00 -10.57 1.95
C LEU A 543 -3.28 -11.26 2.40
N SER A 544 -4.44 -10.68 2.14
CA SER A 544 -5.76 -11.23 2.49
C SER A 544 -6.07 -12.57 1.81
N ALA A 545 -5.32 -12.94 0.76
CA ALA A 545 -5.44 -14.23 0.08
C ALA A 545 -4.55 -15.34 0.71
N PHE A 546 -3.74 -15.03 1.72
CA PHE A 546 -2.86 -15.99 2.41
C PHE A 546 -3.18 -16.10 3.90
N ARG A 547 -3.58 -17.30 4.34
CA ARG A 547 -3.46 -17.72 5.74
C ARG A 547 -2.36 -18.76 5.89
N LEU A 548 -1.12 -18.29 6.04
CA LEU A 548 0.04 -19.18 6.13
C LEU A 548 -0.06 -20.13 7.35
N PRO A 549 0.01 -21.45 7.16
CA PRO A 549 -0.16 -22.44 8.23
C PRO A 549 1.05 -22.53 9.18
N VAL A 550 0.86 -23.24 10.31
CA VAL A 550 1.92 -23.56 11.29
C VAL A 550 3.06 -24.32 10.61
N TYR A 551 4.22 -23.69 10.44
CA TYR A 551 5.39 -24.36 9.88
C TYR A 551 6.14 -25.15 10.96
N GLN A 552 6.31 -26.45 10.71
CA GLN A 552 6.78 -27.44 11.70
C GLN A 552 8.13 -28.09 11.32
N TYR A 553 8.67 -27.85 10.12
CA TYR A 553 9.78 -28.62 9.54
C TYR A 553 10.82 -27.72 8.87
N GLY A 554 11.27 -26.68 9.58
CA GLY A 554 12.30 -25.76 9.09
C GLY A 554 13.68 -25.96 9.69
N PRO A 555 14.70 -25.23 9.19
CA PRO A 555 16.03 -25.23 9.77
C PRO A 555 15.99 -24.70 11.21
N CYS A 556 16.04 -25.63 12.16
CA CYS A 556 15.90 -25.32 13.58
C CYS A 556 17.05 -24.45 14.09
N ARG A 557 16.76 -23.54 15.01
CA ARG A 557 17.78 -22.94 15.86
C ARG A 557 18.53 -24.06 16.63
N PRO A 558 19.87 -24.07 16.68
CA PRO A 558 20.60 -25.12 17.39
C PRO A 558 20.22 -25.13 18.87
N GLY A 559 19.96 -26.33 19.42
CA GLY A 559 19.48 -26.53 20.79
C GLY A 559 17.96 -26.61 20.95
N PHE A 560 17.18 -26.38 19.89
CA PHE A 560 15.73 -26.54 19.87
C PHE A 560 15.30 -27.72 18.97
N THR A 561 14.15 -28.32 19.29
CA THR A 561 13.50 -29.39 18.50
C THR A 561 12.10 -28.95 18.06
N ASN A 562 11.58 -29.52 16.96
CA ASN A 562 10.31 -29.13 16.32
C ASN A 562 9.02 -29.51 17.10
N ASN A 563 9.08 -29.60 18.43
CA ASN A 563 7.98 -30.08 19.28
C ASN A 563 6.97 -28.99 19.70
N THR A 564 7.03 -27.77 19.14
CA THR A 564 6.17 -26.64 19.54
C THR A 564 5.43 -26.01 18.36
N SER A 565 4.23 -26.52 18.08
CA SER A 565 3.34 -26.03 17.02
C SER A 565 2.68 -24.68 17.40
N ILE A 566 3.31 -23.56 17.05
CA ILE A 566 2.75 -22.21 17.30
C ILE A 566 2.12 -21.64 16.01
N PRO A 567 0.83 -21.25 16.02
CA PRO A 567 0.19 -20.55 14.90
C PRO A 567 0.86 -19.22 14.58
N PHE A 568 1.45 -19.15 13.39
CA PHE A 568 1.88 -17.90 12.76
C PHE A 568 0.68 -17.26 12.05
N MET A 569 0.53 -15.95 12.17
CA MET A 569 -0.51 -15.14 11.53
C MET A 569 0.14 -13.81 11.15
N LEU A 570 0.18 -13.45 9.86
CA LEU A 570 0.62 -12.10 9.48
C LEU A 570 -0.42 -11.06 9.93
N GLY A 571 0.06 -9.89 10.35
CA GLY A 571 -0.78 -8.74 10.68
C GLY A 571 -1.54 -8.80 12.02
N ASP A 572 -1.27 -9.77 12.89
CA ASP A 572 -1.89 -9.83 14.22
C ASP A 572 -1.39 -8.65 15.08
N SER A 573 -2.31 -7.81 15.57
CA SER A 573 -2.00 -6.52 16.21
C SER A 573 -1.33 -6.68 17.60
N MET A 574 -0.74 -5.59 18.14
CA MET A 574 0.14 -5.60 19.32
C MET A 574 -0.44 -6.19 20.62
N THR A 575 -1.72 -6.52 20.69
CA THR A 575 -2.45 -6.85 21.92
C THR A 575 -2.42 -8.34 22.28
N LYS A 576 -1.30 -8.75 22.90
CA LYS A 576 -1.10 -9.98 23.71
C LYS A 576 -0.90 -11.30 22.94
N ARG A 577 0.34 -11.57 22.53
CA ARG A 577 0.92 -12.94 22.51
C ARG A 577 2.41 -12.92 22.90
N SER A 578 2.94 -14.08 23.26
CA SER A 578 4.20 -14.22 24.01
C SER A 578 5.45 -14.03 23.16
N PHE A 579 6.55 -13.64 23.82
CA PHE A 579 7.94 -13.71 23.33
C PHE A 579 8.39 -15.17 23.14
N ALA A 580 7.77 -15.90 22.20
CA ALA A 580 8.00 -17.32 22.00
C ALA A 580 9.35 -17.58 21.31
N ALA A 581 10.35 -18.04 22.06
CA ALA A 581 11.72 -18.28 21.58
C ALA A 581 11.89 -19.50 20.65
N SER A 582 10.83 -19.90 19.94
CA SER A 582 10.73 -21.17 19.18
C SER A 582 10.24 -20.99 17.73
N GLU A 583 10.29 -19.77 17.19
CA GLU A 583 9.91 -19.51 15.79
C GLU A 583 11.00 -19.98 14.80
N SER A 584 10.56 -20.56 13.68
CA SER A 584 11.44 -20.97 12.59
C SER A 584 11.98 -19.76 11.83
N ILE A 585 13.25 -19.81 11.40
CA ILE A 585 13.88 -18.70 10.68
C ILE A 585 13.24 -18.41 9.31
N THR A 586 12.63 -19.43 8.71
CA THR A 586 11.80 -19.33 7.50
C THR A 586 10.57 -18.44 7.73
N ALA A 587 9.99 -18.43 8.95
CA ALA A 587 8.83 -17.59 9.29
C ALA A 587 9.22 -16.11 9.37
N VAL A 588 10.37 -15.85 10.02
CA VAL A 588 10.98 -14.51 10.10
C VAL A 588 11.33 -13.97 8.71
N THR A 589 11.77 -14.85 7.80
CA THR A 589 12.04 -14.50 6.39
C THR A 589 10.76 -14.12 5.63
N ILE A 590 9.63 -14.77 5.91
CA ILE A 590 8.33 -14.45 5.30
C ILE A 590 7.79 -13.09 5.77
N GLU A 591 7.83 -12.80 7.07
CA GLU A 591 7.43 -11.48 7.62
C GLU A 591 8.25 -10.34 7.00
N LEU A 592 9.52 -10.61 6.73
CA LEU A 592 10.46 -9.67 6.11
C LEU A 592 10.27 -9.54 4.59
N LEU A 593 9.91 -10.61 3.88
CA LEU A 593 9.55 -10.55 2.45
C LEU A 593 8.25 -9.78 2.20
N ASP A 594 7.38 -9.69 3.20
CA ASP A 594 6.21 -8.80 3.14
C ASP A 594 6.61 -7.32 3.29
N ILE A 595 7.49 -6.98 4.25
CA ILE A 595 8.03 -5.63 4.40
C ILE A 595 8.87 -5.21 3.18
N TRP A 596 9.57 -6.16 2.55
CA TRP A 596 10.25 -5.95 1.26
C TRP A 596 9.26 -5.52 0.16
N GLN A 597 8.09 -6.15 0.09
CA GLN A 597 7.07 -5.77 -0.90
C GLN A 597 6.54 -4.37 -0.67
N ASP A 598 6.34 -3.92 0.58
CA ASP A 598 5.96 -2.53 0.84
C ASP A 598 7.03 -1.54 0.30
N VAL A 599 8.32 -1.84 0.47
CA VAL A 599 9.43 -1.01 -0.08
C VAL A 599 9.38 -0.95 -1.61
N ILE A 600 9.21 -2.08 -2.30
CA ILE A 600 9.10 -2.11 -3.76
C ILE A 600 7.83 -1.39 -4.25
N THR A 601 6.72 -1.55 -3.53
CA THR A 601 5.45 -0.86 -3.82
C THR A 601 5.59 0.65 -3.66
N HIS A 602 6.28 1.11 -2.61
CA HIS A 602 6.61 2.53 -2.40
C HIS A 602 7.46 3.08 -3.55
N ILE A 603 8.54 2.39 -3.91
CA ILE A 603 9.48 2.82 -4.97
C ILE A 603 8.79 2.97 -6.33
N PHE A 604 7.97 1.99 -6.74
CA PHE A 604 7.37 2.00 -8.09
C PHE A 604 5.99 2.66 -8.20
N ARG A 605 5.30 2.96 -7.08
CA ARG A 605 3.96 3.59 -7.12
C ARG A 605 3.86 4.91 -6.34
N SER A 606 4.35 4.95 -5.11
CA SER A 606 4.20 6.13 -4.26
C SER A 606 4.99 7.33 -4.80
N LEU A 607 6.16 7.10 -5.40
CA LEU A 607 6.98 8.18 -5.98
C LEU A 607 6.32 8.93 -7.15
N LEU A 608 5.19 8.43 -7.67
CA LEU A 608 4.38 9.06 -8.73
C LEU A 608 3.05 9.65 -8.21
N THR A 609 2.68 9.42 -6.94
CA THR A 609 1.33 9.68 -6.43
C THR A 609 1.25 10.24 -5.00
N GLU A 610 2.33 10.19 -4.23
CA GLU A 610 2.33 10.59 -2.82
C GLU A 610 2.57 12.10 -2.65
N VAL A 611 1.53 12.84 -2.27
CA VAL A 611 1.56 14.29 -2.02
C VAL A 611 2.31 14.65 -0.72
N THR A 612 2.45 13.69 0.20
CA THR A 612 3.11 13.86 1.50
C THR A 612 4.65 13.77 1.34
N PRO A 613 5.43 14.79 1.74
CA PRO A 613 6.89 14.71 1.73
C PRO A 613 7.43 13.48 2.47
N PHE A 614 8.34 12.74 1.82
CA PHE A 614 8.86 11.43 2.25
C PHE A 614 9.60 11.39 3.61
N TRP A 615 9.78 12.56 4.26
CA TRP A 615 10.37 12.71 5.59
C TRP A 615 9.33 12.94 6.70
N GLN A 616 8.05 13.16 6.36
CA GLN A 616 6.96 13.30 7.34
C GLN A 616 6.52 11.93 7.88
N ASN A 617 5.98 11.90 9.10
CA ASN A 617 5.65 10.67 9.83
C ASN A 617 4.48 9.90 9.20
N GLU A 618 3.65 10.63 8.45
CA GLU A 618 2.44 10.18 7.79
C GLU A 618 2.76 9.49 6.45
N SER A 619 3.97 9.67 5.92
CA SER A 619 4.40 9.09 4.65
C SER A 619 4.45 7.56 4.66
N SER A 620 4.28 6.94 3.48
CA SER A 620 4.42 5.50 3.27
C SER A 620 5.81 5.01 3.68
N ARG A 621 6.87 5.78 3.41
CA ARG A 621 8.24 5.50 3.88
C ARG A 621 8.33 5.45 5.41
N ALA A 622 7.70 6.39 6.12
CA ALA A 622 7.71 6.39 7.59
C ALA A 622 6.94 5.19 8.18
N LYS A 623 5.80 4.81 7.59
CA LYS A 623 5.05 3.60 7.97
C LYS A 623 5.90 2.33 7.80
N ILE A 624 6.63 2.20 6.69
CA ILE A 624 7.57 1.09 6.44
C ILE A 624 8.73 1.09 7.43
N GLN A 625 9.31 2.27 7.72
CA GLN A 625 10.37 2.42 8.71
C GLN A 625 9.93 1.95 10.10
N THR A 626 8.68 2.20 10.49
CA THR A 626 8.08 1.68 11.72
C THR A 626 7.92 0.15 11.69
N ARG A 627 7.41 -0.43 10.58
CA ARG A 627 7.35 -1.91 10.42
C ARG A 627 8.72 -2.56 10.60
N LEU A 628 9.78 -1.97 10.04
CA LEU A 628 11.16 -2.45 10.18
C LEU A 628 11.66 -2.40 11.63
N LEU A 629 11.43 -1.30 12.34
CA LEU A 629 11.83 -1.16 13.76
C LEU A 629 11.08 -2.14 14.68
N GLU A 630 9.80 -2.38 14.42
CA GLU A 630 9.02 -3.42 15.11
C GLU A 630 9.58 -4.84 14.87
N PHE A 631 9.97 -5.13 13.62
CA PHE A 631 10.58 -6.40 13.23
C PHE A 631 11.96 -6.60 13.89
N GLU A 632 12.82 -5.57 13.91
CA GLU A 632 14.12 -5.60 14.60
C GLU A 632 13.96 -5.92 16.09
N LEU A 633 13.03 -5.22 16.75
CA LEU A 633 12.72 -5.38 18.17
C LEU A 633 12.22 -6.80 18.49
N ARG A 634 11.25 -7.32 17.71
CA ARG A 634 10.57 -8.60 17.97
C ARG A 634 11.38 -9.82 17.55
N LYS A 635 11.94 -9.82 16.33
CA LYS A 635 12.44 -11.02 15.66
C LYS A 635 13.96 -11.04 15.55
N LEU A 636 14.56 -9.92 15.12
CA LEU A 636 16.01 -9.87 14.87
C LEU A 636 16.80 -10.00 16.19
N SER A 637 16.32 -9.38 17.26
CA SER A 637 16.85 -9.52 18.63
C SER A 637 17.05 -10.99 19.08
N LEU A 638 16.06 -11.85 18.80
CA LEU A 638 16.09 -13.28 19.13
C LEU A 638 17.09 -14.08 18.25
N SER A 639 17.29 -13.68 16.99
CA SER A 639 18.31 -14.26 16.08
C SER A 639 19.76 -13.87 16.45
N LEU A 640 19.95 -12.79 17.22
CA LEU A 640 21.27 -12.18 17.47
C LEU A 640 21.92 -12.54 18.82
N THR A 641 21.32 -13.46 19.58
CA THR A 641 21.89 -14.00 20.84
C THR A 641 23.31 -14.55 20.67
N ALA A 642 24.20 -14.33 21.64
CA ALA A 642 25.65 -14.40 21.45
C ALA A 642 26.20 -15.78 21.00
N GLU A 643 25.65 -16.88 21.51
CA GLU A 643 26.15 -18.26 21.29
C GLU A 643 26.07 -18.76 19.83
N TYR A 644 25.25 -18.11 18.98
CA TYR A 644 24.93 -18.57 17.61
C TYR A 644 25.32 -17.53 16.55
N ARG A 645 26.23 -16.60 16.88
CA ARG A 645 26.52 -15.46 16.00
C ARG A 645 27.25 -15.84 14.70
N SER A 646 28.30 -16.65 14.77
CA SER A 646 29.20 -16.91 13.63
C SER A 646 28.79 -18.13 12.79
N PRO A 647 28.59 -17.99 11.46
CA PRO A 647 28.36 -19.12 10.57
C PRO A 647 29.54 -20.11 10.48
N THR A 648 30.75 -19.71 10.92
CA THR A 648 31.95 -20.58 10.90
C THR A 648 31.80 -21.85 11.71
N ARG A 649 30.80 -21.91 12.61
CA ARG A 649 30.44 -23.12 13.37
C ARG A 649 30.02 -24.30 12.48
N VAL A 650 29.58 -24.06 11.23
CA VAL A 650 29.31 -25.13 10.25
C VAL A 650 30.55 -25.99 9.96
N LEU A 651 31.76 -25.42 10.01
CA LEU A 651 33.02 -26.17 9.83
C LEU A 651 33.23 -27.25 10.91
N THR A 652 32.61 -27.06 12.09
CA THR A 652 32.64 -28.00 13.23
C THR A 652 31.36 -28.82 13.37
N GLU A 653 30.22 -28.32 12.87
CA GLU A 653 28.91 -28.97 12.95
C GLU A 653 28.20 -28.86 11.58
N PRO A 654 28.54 -29.72 10.58
CA PRO A 654 28.02 -29.59 9.21
C PRO A 654 26.49 -29.60 9.10
N LYS A 655 25.80 -30.31 10.00
CA LYS A 655 24.34 -30.30 10.20
C LYS A 655 23.71 -28.89 10.33
N LEU A 656 24.50 -27.87 10.67
CA LEU A 656 24.02 -26.49 10.81
C LEU A 656 24.05 -25.69 9.49
N GLN A 657 24.51 -26.29 8.38
CA GLN A 657 24.62 -25.65 7.06
C GLN A 657 23.29 -24.99 6.64
N LYS A 658 22.18 -25.73 6.62
CA LYS A 658 20.86 -25.21 6.21
C LYS A 658 20.37 -24.07 7.11
N TYR A 659 20.58 -24.19 8.43
CA TYR A 659 20.22 -23.12 9.38
C TYR A 659 21.01 -21.83 9.12
N TYR A 660 22.32 -21.92 8.97
CA TYR A 660 23.13 -20.73 8.70
C TYR A 660 22.90 -20.17 7.29
N ALA A 661 22.60 -21.00 6.29
CA ALA A 661 22.22 -20.53 4.95
C ALA A 661 20.92 -19.72 4.98
N ALA A 662 19.84 -20.26 5.56
CA ALA A 662 18.59 -19.54 5.72
C ALA A 662 18.76 -18.26 6.59
N ARG A 663 19.63 -18.30 7.61
CA ARG A 663 19.98 -17.11 8.42
C ARG A 663 20.72 -16.05 7.63
N LEU A 664 21.66 -16.45 6.77
CA LEU A 664 22.41 -15.54 5.90
C LEU A 664 21.48 -14.91 4.87
N PHE A 665 20.57 -15.67 4.25
CA PHE A 665 19.53 -15.14 3.36
C PHE A 665 18.67 -14.09 4.09
N MET A 666 18.14 -14.41 5.27
CA MET A 666 17.31 -13.49 6.06
C MET A 666 18.06 -12.20 6.45
N HIS A 667 19.34 -12.30 6.83
CA HIS A 667 20.18 -11.14 7.14
C HIS A 667 20.49 -10.29 5.90
N ILE A 668 20.82 -10.92 4.76
CA ILE A 668 21.09 -10.22 3.49
C ILE A 668 19.82 -9.53 2.98
N LEU A 669 18.66 -10.17 3.10
CA LEU A 669 17.36 -9.56 2.82
C LEU A 669 17.12 -8.34 3.71
N HIS A 670 17.25 -8.47 5.04
CA HIS A 670 16.96 -7.38 5.99
C HIS A 670 17.81 -6.14 5.71
N THR A 671 19.12 -6.38 5.59
CA THR A 671 20.11 -5.36 5.26
C THR A 671 19.92 -4.82 3.83
N GLY A 672 19.45 -5.65 2.90
CA GLY A 672 19.09 -5.28 1.53
C GLY A 672 17.85 -4.38 1.46
N THR A 673 16.79 -4.66 2.21
CA THR A 673 15.60 -3.81 2.38
C THR A 673 15.99 -2.41 2.88
N LEU A 674 16.85 -2.35 3.90
CA LEU A 674 17.39 -1.09 4.43
C LEU A 674 18.32 -0.36 3.45
N CYS A 675 19.10 -1.08 2.63
CA CYS A 675 19.86 -0.49 1.53
C CYS A 675 18.93 0.11 0.47
N CYS A 676 17.90 -0.63 0.05
CA CYS A 676 16.96 -0.27 -1.00
C CYS A 676 16.19 1.02 -0.64
N MET A 677 15.54 1.05 0.53
CA MET A 677 14.74 2.21 1.02
C MET A 677 15.58 3.48 1.29
N ASN A 678 16.90 3.36 1.40
CA ASN A 678 17.82 4.48 1.68
C ASN A 678 18.91 4.66 0.61
N HIS A 679 18.74 4.04 -0.57
CA HIS A 679 19.73 4.08 -1.63
C HIS A 679 19.84 5.51 -2.19
N PRO A 680 21.05 6.08 -2.40
CA PRO A 680 21.19 7.47 -2.87
C PRO A 680 20.38 7.79 -4.13
N PHE A 681 20.36 6.87 -5.11
CA PHE A 681 19.48 6.99 -6.29
C PHE A 681 18.00 7.17 -5.97
N ILE A 682 17.43 6.35 -5.07
CA ILE A 682 16.00 6.39 -4.72
C ILE A 682 15.68 7.70 -3.99
N ILE A 683 16.57 8.15 -3.10
CA ILE A 683 16.43 9.47 -2.46
C ILE A 683 16.48 10.58 -3.52
N TYR A 684 17.47 10.56 -4.43
CA TYR A 684 17.62 11.52 -5.53
C TYR A 684 16.39 11.60 -6.44
N THR A 685 15.88 10.48 -6.94
CA THR A 685 14.68 10.47 -7.80
C THR A 685 13.43 10.95 -7.07
N SER A 686 13.35 10.72 -5.75
CA SER A 686 12.27 11.24 -4.89
C SER A 686 12.40 12.74 -4.58
N THR A 687 13.59 13.32 -4.71
CA THR A 687 13.92 14.69 -4.28
C THR A 687 14.19 15.68 -5.40
N GLN A 688 14.45 15.22 -6.62
CA GLN A 688 14.83 16.06 -7.76
C GLN A 688 13.89 17.26 -8.00
N HIS A 689 12.58 17.08 -7.80
CA HIS A 689 11.57 18.13 -7.99
C HIS A 689 11.63 19.24 -6.93
N LEU A 690 12.25 19.00 -5.76
CA LEU A 690 12.37 19.96 -4.66
C LEU A 690 13.57 20.92 -4.82
N GLN A 691 14.39 20.77 -5.87
CA GLN A 691 15.53 21.65 -6.16
C GLN A 691 16.50 21.87 -4.96
N GLY A 692 16.67 20.84 -4.13
CA GLY A 692 17.54 20.88 -2.94
C GLY A 692 16.86 21.32 -1.62
N HIS A 693 15.56 21.66 -1.62
CA HIS A 693 14.78 21.99 -0.42
C HIS A 693 14.39 20.73 0.38
N VAL A 694 15.40 20.03 0.90
CA VAL A 694 15.26 18.75 1.63
C VAL A 694 15.92 18.87 3.01
N PRO A 695 15.28 18.39 4.10
CA PRO A 695 15.88 18.40 5.43
C PRO A 695 17.22 17.64 5.46
N TRP A 696 18.30 18.35 5.79
CA TRP A 696 19.65 17.79 5.77
C TRP A 696 19.87 16.64 6.76
N SER A 697 19.23 16.70 7.93
CA SER A 697 19.23 15.62 8.93
C SER A 697 18.63 14.31 8.40
N PHE A 698 17.60 14.38 7.54
CA PHE A 698 17.05 13.21 6.85
C PHE A 698 18.08 12.63 5.87
N LEU A 699 18.75 13.48 5.09
CA LEU A 699 19.73 13.06 4.08
C LEU A 699 20.93 12.35 4.74
N GLN A 700 21.46 12.94 5.82
CA GLN A 700 22.51 12.32 6.63
C GLN A 700 22.08 10.97 7.21
N ASN A 701 20.88 10.88 7.80
CA ASN A 701 20.40 9.63 8.38
C ASN A 701 20.24 8.54 7.30
N SER A 702 19.70 8.88 6.14
CA SER A 702 19.54 7.96 5.00
C SER A 702 20.90 7.46 4.49
N TYR A 703 21.86 8.38 4.28
CA TYR A 703 23.23 8.04 3.87
C TYR A 703 23.96 7.16 4.91
N LYS A 704 23.76 7.44 6.20
CA LYS A 704 24.29 6.63 7.30
C LYS A 704 23.71 5.23 7.32
N ILE A 705 22.39 5.10 7.18
CA ILE A 705 21.69 3.79 7.15
C ILE A 705 22.14 2.96 5.93
N SER A 706 22.21 3.54 4.73
CA SER A 706 22.66 2.82 3.53
C SER A 706 24.16 2.48 3.56
N THR A 707 24.99 3.36 4.13
CA THR A 707 26.42 3.07 4.41
C THR A 707 26.59 1.90 5.37
N ILE A 708 25.90 1.92 6.52
CA ILE A 708 26.00 0.85 7.53
C ILE A 708 25.53 -0.49 6.94
N ASN A 709 24.41 -0.49 6.22
CA ASN A 709 23.83 -1.72 5.70
C ASN A 709 24.63 -2.30 4.51
N SER A 710 25.07 -1.49 3.55
CA SER A 710 25.93 -2.00 2.46
C SER A 710 27.25 -2.57 2.99
N ASN A 711 27.84 -1.97 4.04
CA ASN A 711 28.99 -2.56 4.76
C ASN A 711 28.66 -3.90 5.44
N TRP A 712 27.44 -4.08 5.98
CA TRP A 712 26.99 -5.36 6.56
C TRP A 712 26.88 -6.46 5.50
N ILE A 713 26.35 -6.18 4.30
CA ILE A 713 26.31 -7.17 3.21
C ILE A 713 27.73 -7.63 2.83
N VAL A 714 28.69 -6.72 2.68
CA VAL A 714 30.09 -7.09 2.39
C VAL A 714 30.69 -7.96 3.50
N ARG A 715 30.33 -7.69 4.76
CA ARG A 715 30.73 -8.52 5.91
C ARG A 715 30.06 -9.90 5.86
N LEU A 716 28.79 -10.00 5.51
CA LEU A 716 28.08 -11.28 5.37
C LEU A 716 28.70 -12.14 4.26
N ILE A 717 29.14 -11.54 3.14
CA ILE A 717 29.95 -12.22 2.11
C ILE A 717 31.26 -12.74 2.69
N ALA A 718 32.00 -11.91 3.44
CA ALA A 718 33.25 -12.33 4.09
C ALA A 718 33.05 -13.43 5.15
N ASP A 719 31.89 -13.46 5.82
CA ASP A 719 31.56 -14.48 6.81
C ASP A 719 31.01 -15.77 6.15
N MET A 720 30.43 -15.71 4.95
CA MET A 720 30.14 -16.87 4.09
C MET A 720 31.42 -17.57 3.64
N GLU A 721 32.37 -16.82 3.08
CA GLU A 721 33.68 -17.32 2.62
C GLU A 721 34.45 -18.07 3.73
N LYS A 722 34.59 -17.45 4.91
CA LYS A 722 35.25 -18.05 6.09
C LYS A 722 34.58 -19.33 6.57
N SER A 723 33.31 -19.52 6.24
CA SER A 723 32.50 -20.66 6.69
C SER A 723 32.37 -21.74 5.61
N ASN A 724 32.94 -21.52 4.43
CA ASN A 724 32.74 -22.32 3.22
C ASN A 724 31.25 -22.53 2.88
N LEU A 725 30.44 -21.49 3.06
CA LEU A 725 29.01 -21.46 2.71
C LEU A 725 28.80 -20.70 1.40
N THR A 726 27.91 -21.22 0.56
CA THR A 726 27.46 -20.56 -0.68
C THR A 726 25.94 -20.56 -0.71
N LEU A 727 25.34 -19.39 -0.89
CA LEU A 727 23.92 -19.25 -1.23
C LEU A 727 23.80 -19.27 -2.75
N HIS A 728 22.84 -20.03 -3.27
CA HIS A 728 22.69 -20.27 -4.70
C HIS A 728 21.54 -19.50 -5.35
N ASP A 729 20.63 -18.89 -4.58
CA ASP A 729 19.50 -18.16 -5.12
C ASP A 729 19.93 -16.82 -5.79
N PRO A 730 19.54 -16.54 -7.06
CA PRO A 730 19.87 -15.30 -7.76
C PRO A 730 19.47 -14.00 -7.03
N PHE A 731 18.39 -14.01 -6.24
CA PHE A 731 17.92 -12.84 -5.52
C PHE A 731 18.95 -12.33 -4.49
N VAL A 732 19.77 -13.23 -3.95
CA VAL A 732 20.91 -12.86 -3.07
C VAL A 732 21.93 -12.02 -3.85
N GLY A 733 22.24 -12.41 -5.10
CA GLY A 733 23.14 -11.65 -5.97
C GLY A 733 22.57 -10.27 -6.32
N TYR A 734 21.26 -10.17 -6.58
CA TYR A 734 20.58 -8.90 -6.80
C TYR A 734 20.63 -7.97 -5.56
N LEU A 735 20.35 -8.47 -4.36
CA LEU A 735 20.47 -7.70 -3.11
C LEU A 735 21.93 -7.25 -2.86
N VAL A 736 22.91 -8.08 -3.23
CA VAL A 736 24.34 -7.71 -3.23
C VAL A 736 24.65 -6.63 -4.27
N ALA A 737 23.99 -6.61 -5.43
CA ALA A 737 24.16 -5.58 -6.44
C ALA A 737 23.65 -4.19 -5.97
N ILE A 738 22.51 -4.13 -5.27
CA ILE A 738 22.04 -2.87 -4.60
C ILE A 738 23.06 -2.37 -3.57
N ALA A 739 23.67 -3.28 -2.80
CA ALA A 739 24.75 -2.91 -1.87
C ALA A 739 26.03 -2.47 -2.59
N ALA A 740 26.34 -3.07 -3.75
CA ALA A 740 27.48 -2.70 -4.59
C ALA A 740 27.34 -1.26 -5.10
N THR A 741 26.16 -0.85 -5.58
CA THR A 741 25.96 0.49 -6.15
C THR A 741 26.06 1.61 -5.12
N ILE A 742 25.74 1.35 -3.86
CA ILE A 742 26.04 2.27 -2.74
C ILE A 742 27.55 2.41 -2.53
N GLN A 743 28.30 1.30 -2.57
CA GLN A 743 29.76 1.32 -2.41
C GLN A 743 30.47 1.93 -3.64
N LEU A 744 29.87 1.82 -4.83
CA LEU A 744 30.32 2.45 -6.07
C LEU A 744 30.20 3.98 -5.98
N ASP A 745 29.05 4.52 -5.57
CA ASP A 745 28.86 5.97 -5.37
C ASP A 745 29.82 6.50 -4.28
N LYS A 746 30.02 5.75 -3.20
CA LYS A 746 31.02 6.08 -2.17
C LYS A 746 32.48 5.96 -2.64
N SER A 747 32.77 5.39 -3.81
CA SER A 747 34.14 5.27 -4.33
C SER A 747 34.66 6.51 -5.06
N ILE A 748 33.77 7.47 -5.40
CA ILE A 748 34.13 8.81 -5.92
C ILE A 748 34.18 9.90 -4.82
N HIS A 749 34.08 9.49 -3.55
CA HIS A 749 34.15 10.37 -2.39
C HIS A 749 35.48 11.15 -2.32
N THR A 750 35.41 12.43 -1.97
CA THR A 750 36.57 13.34 -1.96
C THR A 750 37.72 12.87 -1.05
N SER A 751 37.41 12.44 0.19
CA SER A 751 38.37 11.81 1.10
C SER A 751 38.82 10.42 0.61
N SER A 752 40.12 10.29 0.34
CA SER A 752 40.74 9.04 -0.11
C SER A 752 40.61 7.88 0.89
N GLU A 753 40.47 8.19 2.19
CA GLU A 753 40.31 7.18 3.24
C GLU A 753 38.90 6.58 3.30
N VAL A 754 37.91 7.25 2.69
CA VAL A 754 36.56 6.70 2.45
C VAL A 754 36.51 5.97 1.11
N ALA A 755 37.06 6.58 0.06
CA ALA A 755 37.02 6.06 -1.31
C ALA A 755 37.77 4.72 -1.48
N LYS A 756 38.98 4.56 -0.91
CA LYS A 756 39.77 3.33 -1.05
C LYS A 756 39.04 2.08 -0.47
N PRO A 757 38.53 2.09 0.78
CA PRO A 757 37.72 0.96 1.28
C PRO A 757 36.41 0.77 0.50
N ALA A 758 35.76 1.84 0.06
CA ALA A 758 34.52 1.72 -0.73
C ALA A 758 34.76 0.99 -2.06
N LYS A 759 35.85 1.30 -2.78
CA LYS A 759 36.24 0.58 -4.00
C LYS A 759 36.49 -0.91 -3.75
N GLN A 760 37.26 -1.26 -2.71
CA GLN A 760 37.51 -2.67 -2.35
C GLN A 760 36.22 -3.44 -1.99
N ARG A 761 35.25 -2.76 -1.37
CA ARG A 761 33.94 -3.32 -1.03
C ARG A 761 33.06 -3.51 -2.27
N PHE A 762 33.06 -2.54 -3.19
CA PHE A 762 32.40 -2.65 -4.49
C PHE A 762 32.96 -3.85 -5.29
N GLU A 763 34.28 -3.93 -5.42
CA GLU A 763 34.97 -5.03 -6.11
C GLU A 763 34.53 -6.38 -5.53
N LYS A 764 34.56 -6.54 -4.20
CA LYS A 764 34.11 -7.76 -3.53
C LYS A 764 32.63 -8.12 -3.77
N CYS A 765 31.73 -7.14 -3.81
CA CYS A 765 30.32 -7.39 -4.15
C CYS A 765 30.14 -7.77 -5.61
N ARG A 766 30.83 -7.09 -6.54
CA ARG A 766 30.79 -7.42 -7.97
C ARG A 766 31.34 -8.81 -8.24
N ASP A 767 32.45 -9.18 -7.61
CA ASP A 767 33.09 -10.48 -7.82
C ASP A 767 32.19 -11.63 -7.28
N PHE A 768 31.42 -11.39 -6.21
CA PHE A 768 30.37 -12.30 -5.76
C PHE A 768 29.24 -12.45 -6.79
N VAL A 769 28.77 -11.35 -7.39
CA VAL A 769 27.74 -11.37 -8.45
C VAL A 769 28.25 -12.06 -9.72
N ARG A 770 29.49 -11.79 -10.15
CA ARG A 770 30.15 -12.46 -11.29
C ARG A 770 30.26 -13.97 -11.06
N LYS A 771 30.64 -14.41 -9.86
CA LYS A 771 30.66 -15.84 -9.49
C LYS A 771 29.27 -16.48 -9.52
N MET A 772 28.22 -15.73 -9.19
CA MET A 772 26.84 -16.21 -9.29
C MET A 772 26.34 -16.28 -10.75
N ALA A 773 26.86 -15.44 -11.64
CA ALA A 773 26.61 -15.52 -13.08
C ALA A 773 27.23 -16.76 -13.75
N GLU A 774 28.26 -17.40 -13.15
CA GLU A 774 28.75 -18.72 -13.59
C GLU A 774 27.68 -19.83 -13.48
N TRP A 775 26.65 -19.61 -12.64
CA TRP A 775 25.56 -20.56 -12.38
C TRP A 775 24.28 -20.16 -13.10
N TRP A 776 23.99 -18.85 -13.22
CA TRP A 776 22.68 -18.35 -13.65
C TRP A 776 22.77 -17.27 -14.73
N PRO A 777 22.19 -17.49 -15.92
CA PRO A 777 22.11 -16.49 -16.98
C PRO A 777 21.45 -15.16 -16.54
N SER A 778 20.43 -15.20 -15.67
CA SER A 778 19.80 -13.98 -15.14
C SER A 778 20.78 -13.06 -14.37
N MET A 779 21.83 -13.63 -13.78
CA MET A 779 22.84 -12.90 -13.04
C MET A 779 23.96 -12.33 -13.92
N GLU A 780 24.10 -12.79 -15.18
CA GLU A 780 25.01 -12.19 -16.14
C GLU A 780 24.57 -10.76 -16.51
N ASN A 781 23.27 -10.53 -16.69
CA ASN A 781 22.70 -9.19 -16.86
C ASN A 781 23.07 -8.27 -15.69
N THR A 782 22.88 -8.75 -14.46
CA THR A 782 23.20 -8.00 -13.22
C THR A 782 24.71 -7.71 -13.11
N ALA A 783 25.57 -8.65 -13.51
CA ALA A 783 27.02 -8.44 -13.53
C ALA A 783 27.44 -7.41 -14.59
N ASN A 784 26.89 -7.52 -15.81
CA ASN A 784 27.15 -6.60 -16.92
C ASN A 784 26.60 -5.19 -16.64
N MET A 785 25.51 -5.07 -15.89
CA MET A 785 24.97 -3.81 -15.36
C MET A 785 25.97 -3.12 -14.42
N LEU A 786 26.52 -3.85 -13.44
CA LEU A 786 27.52 -3.32 -12.50
C LEU A 786 28.81 -2.88 -13.19
N ASP A 787 29.28 -3.63 -14.20
CA ASP A 787 30.48 -3.25 -14.95
C ASP A 787 30.25 -2.04 -15.88
N GLN A 788 29.06 -1.88 -16.48
CA GLN A 788 28.70 -0.65 -17.21
C GLN A 788 28.68 0.58 -16.30
N LEU A 789 28.03 0.48 -15.13
CA LEU A 789 28.01 1.55 -14.12
C LEU A 789 29.42 1.89 -13.62
N HIS A 790 30.30 0.89 -13.47
CA HIS A 790 31.69 1.10 -13.07
C HIS A 790 32.54 1.78 -14.15
N ALA A 791 32.39 1.39 -15.42
CA ALA A 791 33.12 1.98 -16.54
C ALA A 791 32.76 3.47 -16.76
N ARG A 792 31.56 3.88 -16.37
CA ARG A 792 31.04 5.25 -16.53
C ARG A 792 31.33 6.18 -15.34
N LEU A 793 31.92 5.63 -14.27
CA LEU A 793 32.21 6.33 -13.03
C LEU A 793 33.11 7.56 -13.21
N GLU A 794 34.05 7.52 -14.15
CA GLU A 794 34.96 8.64 -14.45
C GLU A 794 34.23 9.87 -15.06
N THR A 795 33.01 9.69 -15.56
CA THR A 795 32.18 10.73 -16.19
C THR A 795 30.96 11.15 -15.37
N ARG A 796 30.87 10.68 -14.11
CA ARG A 796 29.64 10.70 -13.30
C ARG A 796 29.78 11.60 -12.06
N ASN A 797 28.79 12.46 -11.82
CA ASN A 797 28.65 13.18 -10.55
C ASN A 797 28.03 12.27 -9.47
N THR A 798 28.32 12.58 -8.19
CA THR A 798 27.73 11.87 -7.04
C THR A 798 26.20 11.91 -7.05
N MET A 799 25.56 10.79 -6.66
CA MET A 799 24.12 10.75 -6.36
C MET A 799 23.80 11.30 -4.97
N THR A 800 24.81 11.41 -4.09
CA THR A 800 24.61 11.64 -2.67
C THR A 800 24.75 13.13 -2.33
N TYR A 801 23.69 13.72 -1.76
CA TYR A 801 23.65 15.12 -1.31
C TYR A 801 24.62 15.47 -0.15
N VAL A 802 25.10 14.48 0.61
CA VAL A 802 25.97 14.65 1.79
C VAL A 802 27.01 13.53 1.84
N GLU A 803 28.29 13.88 1.83
CA GLU A 803 29.40 12.90 1.79
C GLU A 803 29.92 12.49 3.17
N ASP A 804 29.88 13.38 4.17
CA ASP A 804 30.45 13.16 5.51
C ASP A 804 29.40 12.78 6.58
N GLU A 805 29.84 12.12 7.66
CA GLU A 805 29.02 11.95 8.88
C GLU A 805 28.92 13.27 9.67
N TYR A 806 27.90 13.41 10.52
CA TYR A 806 27.72 14.61 11.33
C TYR A 806 28.78 14.73 12.44
N ASP A 807 29.73 15.65 12.25
CA ASP A 807 30.74 16.08 13.22
C ASP A 807 30.23 17.22 14.14
N GLY A 808 29.05 17.77 13.85
CA GLY A 808 28.47 18.94 14.52
C GLY A 808 28.54 20.23 13.70
N MET A 809 29.27 20.24 12.59
CA MET A 809 29.40 21.43 11.73
C MET A 809 28.19 21.60 10.81
N ALA A 810 27.84 22.86 10.54
CA ALA A 810 26.88 23.18 9.48
C ALA A 810 27.49 22.87 8.11
N PRO A 811 26.76 22.21 7.19
CA PRO A 811 27.28 21.88 5.86
C PRO A 811 27.55 23.16 5.05
N PRO A 812 28.49 23.12 4.08
CA PRO A 812 28.72 24.25 3.18
C PRO A 812 27.42 24.59 2.43
N ARG A 813 27.03 25.88 2.44
CA ARG A 813 25.74 26.40 1.90
C ARG A 813 25.45 26.10 0.42
N ARG A 814 26.38 25.51 -0.33
CA ARG A 814 26.12 24.99 -1.68
C ARG A 814 25.87 23.49 -1.59
N VAL A 815 24.60 23.10 -1.74
CA VAL A 815 24.26 21.74 -2.15
C VAL A 815 25.03 21.44 -3.44
N ARG A 816 25.79 20.34 -3.46
CA ARG A 816 26.55 19.92 -4.64
C ARG A 816 25.55 19.62 -5.77
N GLU A 817 25.89 19.92 -7.03
CA GLU A 817 25.00 19.63 -8.17
C GLU A 817 24.88 18.10 -8.38
N VAL A 818 23.94 17.49 -7.67
CA VAL A 818 23.54 16.09 -7.82
C VAL A 818 22.78 15.97 -9.14
N ALA A 819 23.48 15.48 -10.17
CA ALA A 819 22.96 15.33 -11.52
C ALA A 819 23.45 14.01 -12.10
N LEU A 820 22.51 13.11 -12.42
CA LEU A 820 22.84 11.80 -12.98
C LEU A 820 22.56 11.78 -14.49
N PRO A 821 23.48 11.29 -15.35
CA PRO A 821 23.20 11.13 -16.78
C PRO A 821 21.96 10.27 -17.04
N GLU A 822 21.18 10.57 -18.08
CA GLU A 822 19.92 9.86 -18.36
C GLU A 822 20.12 8.34 -18.53
N GLU A 823 21.21 7.95 -19.18
CA GLU A 823 21.58 6.55 -19.37
C GLU A 823 21.96 5.87 -18.04
N ASP A 824 22.65 6.58 -17.13
CA ASP A 824 22.90 6.10 -15.76
C ASP A 824 21.60 6.00 -14.95
N MET A 825 20.63 6.89 -15.15
CA MET A 825 19.28 6.77 -14.55
C MET A 825 18.53 5.54 -15.08
N ARG A 826 18.61 5.24 -16.38
CA ARG A 826 18.02 4.03 -16.99
C ARG A 826 18.67 2.76 -16.44
N LEU A 827 20.01 2.72 -16.34
CA LEU A 827 20.75 1.61 -15.73
C LEU A 827 20.35 1.42 -14.25
N MET A 828 20.16 2.51 -13.49
CA MET A 828 19.72 2.42 -12.09
C MET A 828 18.26 1.99 -11.95
N TRP A 829 17.31 2.49 -12.75
CA TRP A 829 15.93 1.99 -12.73
C TRP A 829 15.85 0.52 -13.14
N SER A 830 16.65 0.11 -14.13
CA SER A 830 16.78 -1.30 -14.52
C SER A 830 17.43 -2.18 -13.44
N LEU A 831 18.11 -1.63 -12.44
CA LEU A 831 18.56 -2.42 -11.29
C LEU A 831 17.37 -2.78 -10.39
N PHE A 832 16.56 -1.79 -9.98
CA PHE A 832 15.47 -2.01 -9.01
C PHE A 832 14.31 -2.87 -9.56
N ASP A 833 14.18 -3.00 -10.89
CA ASP A 833 13.28 -3.96 -11.53
C ASP A 833 13.95 -5.33 -11.73
N TYR A 834 14.06 -6.10 -10.65
CA TYR A 834 14.65 -7.45 -10.65
C TYR A 834 13.98 -8.39 -11.66
N SER A 835 12.67 -8.24 -11.89
CA SER A 835 11.89 -9.05 -12.84
C SER A 835 12.29 -8.78 -14.29
N ALA A 836 12.54 -7.51 -14.64
CA ALA A 836 13.06 -7.11 -15.95
C ALA A 836 14.57 -7.41 -16.08
N LEU A 837 15.37 -7.09 -15.06
CA LEU A 837 16.83 -7.32 -15.03
C LEU A 837 17.19 -8.79 -15.23
N SER A 838 16.40 -9.70 -14.66
CA SER A 838 16.60 -11.15 -14.78
C SER A 838 16.16 -11.70 -16.14
N GLY A 839 15.45 -10.92 -16.98
CA GLY A 839 14.87 -11.37 -18.24
C GLY A 839 15.87 -11.59 -19.37
N SER A 840 15.56 -12.52 -20.28
CA SER A 840 16.38 -12.82 -21.47
C SER A 840 16.04 -11.98 -22.71
N GLN A 841 15.14 -11.00 -22.60
CA GLN A 841 14.89 -9.97 -23.62
C GLN A 841 15.68 -8.70 -23.24
N GLU A 842 15.98 -7.83 -24.20
CA GLU A 842 16.48 -6.48 -23.85
C GLU A 842 15.48 -5.79 -22.91
N PRO A 843 15.93 -5.17 -21.80
CA PRO A 843 15.03 -4.51 -20.88
C PRO A 843 14.26 -3.43 -21.63
N HIS A 844 12.93 -3.52 -21.63
CA HIS A 844 12.08 -2.53 -22.28
C HIS A 844 12.51 -1.13 -21.82
N PRO A 845 12.79 -0.19 -22.73
CA PRO A 845 13.33 1.10 -22.36
C PRO A 845 12.33 1.80 -21.44
N PHE A 846 12.76 2.04 -20.20
CA PHE A 846 11.97 2.67 -19.16
C PHE A 846 11.41 3.97 -19.71
N ARG A 847 10.08 4.05 -19.89
CA ARG A 847 9.46 5.15 -20.62
C ARG A 847 9.60 6.44 -19.82
N SER A 848 10.45 7.33 -20.29
CA SER A 848 10.54 8.74 -19.86
C SER A 848 9.30 9.59 -20.22
N ALA A 849 8.17 8.92 -20.54
CA ALA A 849 6.84 9.49 -20.60
C ALA A 849 6.02 9.22 -19.32
N ASP A 850 6.33 8.13 -18.60
CA ASP A 850 5.61 7.73 -17.38
C ASP A 850 6.27 8.31 -16.10
N VAL A 851 7.59 8.57 -16.15
CA VAL A 851 8.21 9.65 -15.34
C VAL A 851 8.09 10.91 -16.19
N GLY A 852 7.04 11.69 -15.94
CA GLY A 852 6.54 12.71 -16.87
C GLY A 852 7.60 13.71 -17.36
N SER A 853 7.47 14.11 -18.63
CA SER A 853 8.30 15.16 -19.22
C SER A 853 8.18 16.47 -18.41
N ASN A 854 9.28 17.22 -18.32
CA ASN A 854 9.39 18.48 -17.57
C ASN A 854 8.63 19.66 -18.23
N GLU A 855 7.54 19.37 -18.93
CA GLU A 855 6.70 20.32 -19.67
C GLU A 855 5.58 20.88 -18.78
N PHE A 856 5.06 20.09 -17.83
CA PHE A 856 3.97 20.52 -16.92
C PHE A 856 4.36 21.64 -15.94
N TYR A 857 5.65 21.90 -15.73
CA TYR A 857 6.14 23.04 -14.93
C TYR A 857 6.57 24.27 -15.77
N ASN A 858 6.53 24.19 -17.10
CA ASN A 858 7.01 25.26 -17.99
C ASN A 858 5.90 26.16 -18.58
N SER A 859 4.63 25.92 -18.27
CA SER A 859 3.50 26.57 -18.96
C SER A 859 2.58 27.46 -18.12
N THR A 860 3.01 27.93 -16.93
CA THR A 860 2.31 29.03 -16.23
C THR A 860 3.27 29.89 -15.41
N VAL A 861 3.06 31.22 -15.39
CA VAL A 861 3.74 32.22 -14.54
C VAL A 861 5.24 32.47 -14.81
N ILE A 862 5.62 32.64 -16.09
CA ILE A 862 6.71 33.59 -16.44
C ILE A 862 6.24 34.52 -17.57
N SER A 863 5.48 35.54 -17.21
CA SER A 863 5.22 36.71 -18.05
C SER A 863 4.84 37.93 -17.19
N GLU A 864 5.43 39.08 -17.51
CA GLU A 864 5.02 40.42 -17.03
C GLU A 864 5.26 40.77 -15.55
N ALA A 865 6.54 40.84 -15.18
CA ALA A 865 7.04 41.92 -14.32
C ALA A 865 8.40 42.42 -14.87
N ARG A 866 8.41 43.60 -15.50
CA ARG A 866 9.66 44.30 -15.85
C ARG A 866 10.11 45.15 -14.66
N HIS A 867 11.38 45.56 -14.66
CA HIS A 867 11.91 46.48 -13.66
C HIS A 867 11.07 47.76 -13.54
N ASP A 868 10.92 48.23 -12.30
CA ASP A 868 11.05 49.65 -12.01
C ASP A 868 11.95 49.79 -10.78
N ASP A 869 13.01 50.58 -10.87
CA ASP A 869 14.05 50.69 -9.84
C ASP A 869 13.69 51.82 -8.86
N GLN A 870 13.37 51.49 -7.59
CA GLN A 870 13.72 52.30 -6.38
C GLN A 870 13.06 51.77 -5.09
N VAL A 871 13.89 51.48 -4.07
CA VAL A 871 13.72 51.65 -2.60
C VAL A 871 14.90 50.90 -1.93
N PRO A 872 15.54 51.43 -0.86
CA PRO A 872 16.92 51.08 -0.54
C PRO A 872 17.13 49.72 0.15
N SER A 873 18.34 49.20 0.01
CA SER A 873 18.82 48.00 0.69
C SER A 873 18.97 48.20 2.20
N ALA A 874 18.26 47.41 3.00
CA ALA A 874 18.66 47.10 4.37
C ALA A 874 19.66 45.95 4.36
N THR A 875 20.72 46.06 5.15
CA THR A 875 21.75 45.02 5.35
C THR A 875 21.34 44.07 6.46
N TRP A 876 21.78 42.81 6.40
CA TRP A 876 21.43 41.78 7.40
C TRP A 876 22.07 41.98 8.79
N ASP A 877 22.92 43.00 8.94
CA ASP A 877 23.61 43.32 10.19
C ASP A 877 22.69 43.96 11.25
N ASP A 878 21.60 44.62 10.84
CA ASP A 878 20.66 45.34 11.72
C ASP A 878 19.77 44.45 12.61
N ILE A 879 19.99 43.13 12.64
CA ILE A 879 19.18 42.13 13.37
C ILE A 879 19.97 41.39 14.47
N LEU A 880 21.26 41.69 14.66
CA LEU A 880 22.12 41.01 15.66
C LEU A 880 22.33 41.78 16.98
N ASP A 881 22.00 43.06 17.07
CA ASP A 881 21.99 43.82 18.33
C ASP A 881 20.66 43.63 19.08
N PHE A 882 20.53 42.50 19.80
CA PHE A 882 19.60 42.40 20.93
C PHE A 882 20.38 42.11 22.21
N ASP A 883 20.45 43.12 23.07
CA ASP A 883 21.42 43.23 24.15
C ASP A 883 21.15 42.22 25.28
N LEU A 884 22.06 41.25 25.47
CA LEU A 884 21.95 40.17 26.47
C LEU A 884 22.42 40.62 27.87
N HIS A 885 22.01 41.82 28.29
CA HIS A 885 22.35 42.38 29.60
C HIS A 885 21.27 42.14 30.67
N GLN A 886 21.48 41.05 31.42
CA GLN A 886 21.09 40.83 32.82
C GLN A 886 19.72 41.35 33.30
N GLU A 887 18.69 40.49 33.22
CA GLU A 887 17.75 40.27 34.33
C GLU A 887 17.02 38.91 34.16
N GLY A 888 17.09 38.01 35.16
CA GLY A 888 16.14 36.88 35.31
C GLY A 888 16.51 35.45 34.88
N MET A 889 17.76 35.12 34.52
CA MET A 889 18.13 33.74 34.07
C MET A 889 18.75 32.80 35.13
N ASP A 890 19.11 33.26 36.33
CA ASP A 890 19.85 32.45 37.32
C ASP A 890 19.01 31.42 38.11
N ASP A 891 17.69 31.56 38.14
CA ASP A 891 16.77 30.74 38.97
C ASP A 891 16.35 29.39 38.33
N TRP A 892 16.82 29.07 37.13
CA TRP A 892 16.38 27.86 36.40
C TRP A 892 17.12 26.59 36.88
N LEU A 893 16.41 25.76 37.65
CA LEU A 893 16.89 24.47 38.16
C LEU A 893 16.58 23.31 37.21
N LEU A 894 17.60 22.67 36.66
CA LEU A 894 17.51 21.42 35.91
C LEU A 894 17.78 20.25 36.86
N PHE A 895 16.81 19.32 36.99
CA PHE A 895 16.86 18.19 37.94
C PHE A 895 17.23 18.58 39.39
N GLY A 896 16.80 19.77 39.84
CA GLY A 896 17.04 20.25 41.20
C GLY A 896 18.44 20.84 41.46
N ARG A 897 19.20 21.18 40.41
CA ARG A 897 20.45 21.94 40.48
C ARG A 897 20.47 23.03 39.41
N GLN A 898 21.23 24.11 39.59
CA GLN A 898 21.39 25.12 38.53
C GLN A 898 22.00 24.45 37.28
N TRP A 899 21.47 24.80 36.10
CA TRP A 899 21.84 24.18 34.83
C TRP A 899 23.34 24.26 34.51
N THR A 900 24.00 25.33 34.96
CA THR A 900 25.47 25.55 34.91
C THR A 900 26.29 24.45 35.60
N THR A 901 25.69 23.68 36.52
CA THR A 901 26.34 22.52 37.17
C THR A 901 26.60 21.37 36.20
N TYR A 902 25.81 21.26 35.12
CA TYR A 902 25.94 20.22 34.11
C TYR A 902 26.81 20.65 32.92
N TYR A 903 26.91 21.96 32.70
CA TYR A 903 27.70 22.57 31.63
C TYR A 903 28.62 23.65 32.22
N PRO A 904 29.75 23.27 32.84
CA PRO A 904 30.73 24.24 33.31
C PRO A 904 31.28 25.02 32.11
N LEU A 905 31.02 26.33 32.11
CA LEU A 905 31.54 27.25 31.09
C LEU A 905 33.06 27.33 31.18
N HIS A 906 33.75 26.55 30.34
CA HIS A 906 35.18 26.70 30.11
C HIS A 906 35.43 27.99 29.31
N THR A 907 35.64 29.09 30.03
CA THR A 907 36.18 30.34 29.49
C THR A 907 37.59 30.12 28.97
N ASP A 908 37.73 29.92 27.65
CA ASP A 908 39.00 30.08 26.90
C ASP A 908 38.77 30.19 25.36
N MET A 909 37.65 30.81 24.92
CA MET A 909 37.43 31.19 23.51
C MET A 909 36.86 32.61 23.34
N LEU A 910 37.60 33.60 23.85
CA LEU A 910 37.50 35.01 23.45
C LEU A 910 38.90 35.66 23.43
N GLN A 911 39.72 35.26 22.45
CA GLN A 911 40.90 35.95 21.94
C GLN A 911 41.03 35.72 20.43
#